data_AF-A0A814WYA0-F1
#
_entry.id   AF-A0A814WYA0-F1
#
_cell.length_a   1.000
_cell.length_b   1.000
_cell.length_c   1.000
_cell.angle_alpha   90.00
_cell.angle_beta   90.00
_cell.angle_gamma   90.00
#
_symmetry.space_group_name_H-M   'P 1'
#
loop_
_entity.id
_entity.type
_entity.pdbx_description
1 polymer ?
#
loop_
_entity_poly.entity_id
_entity_poly.type
_entity_poly.pdbx_seq_one_letter_code
_entity_poly.pdbx_strand_id
1 'polypeptide(L)'
;MTSNNEHGSINEFFNGKSVFITGGTGFVGKQIIEKLLRSCSDIRCIYILIRSKRGANINIRIDQLCSSPLFDKIRSLNPNFQSKLIPINGDLTKVNFDLTHEDEQLIVDNCHVIINSGASVRFTVPLKEAIKSNVLSVQSIINLCKKMKQLQSCVHISTAYVHCYRTDIDEIIYPTNENPSVLLDTLEFFNEKIFDHFSKRVLAKFPNTYTYTKSLAEQLILQEGKDLPIAIVRPSIIGAAWKEPIEGWIDCNSGVTNVLVTTGKRLLRTIMSNSIVDHPMIPVDTVANMTIVISWFTAVNQNLSSNPTVYNCCSGTKTKTCLNLQDFLQTIITEQKAIQYENYQFIEPHLKISTNRVSYYSRRFIGEILPAYLMDFFAFVTFRSGKMIKLDKKINNLIRSMEPFSQNQWIFSNKNSENLLNQMNHFDKQEFNFDTKQLNWSSYLRNYSIGTKKYLLKEPLHQLSRRSTRKTKIRYWFSIILFLLITLIVQRRIKMINQLLQRLLRICFRFFIKTMAFVVNQLETCDTLYIPKPLDISKELSFRDSSLAIEFQSIEEREIDTLNLVKLVQRTHRAYEATAPLRFLLLLFAAGSVQGSGQWWVRGHRTHHRYVVTDLDPYSAHKGVLRLVIIHHSTFCVNSLAHYLGDATFDDKHSPRDHLFTALLTFGEGYHNFHHEFPSNYRNGIKWFHYNTTKLFIRLFGKLHLANHLKQFPTNEIEKGRYEMERKKLNQFKEKLIWPKSNLPIISFKEYQILAKKTNDRILILIAGFIHNLTHFIDAHP
;
A
#
# COMPACT_ATOMS: atom_id res chain seq x y z
N MET A 1 -32.13 12.37 52.09
CA MET A 1 -31.32 12.11 50.88
C MET A 1 -32.23 12.36 49.69
N THR A 2 -32.39 13.64 49.32
CA THR A 2 -33.57 14.12 48.58
C THR A 2 -33.24 15.43 47.88
N SER A 3 -32.61 15.36 46.72
CA SER A 3 -32.38 16.47 45.78
C SER A 3 -31.91 15.92 44.42
N ASN A 4 -31.99 16.74 43.38
CA ASN A 4 -31.50 16.48 42.00
C ASN A 4 -32.29 15.42 41.20
N ASN A 5 -33.61 15.57 41.12
CA ASN A 5 -34.45 14.84 40.16
C ASN A 5 -35.54 15.76 39.56
N GLU A 6 -35.12 16.97 39.11
CA GLU A 6 -36.00 18.00 38.51
C GLU A 6 -36.35 17.73 37.04
N HIS A 7 -35.77 16.70 36.44
CA HIS A 7 -36.02 16.27 35.07
C HIS A 7 -36.40 14.78 35.08
N GLY A 8 -37.49 14.43 34.39
CA GLY A 8 -37.94 13.05 34.23
C GLY A 8 -36.93 12.18 33.48
N SER A 9 -37.05 10.85 33.61
CA SER A 9 -36.07 9.90 33.08
C SER A 9 -35.97 9.90 31.56
N ILE A 10 -34.88 9.33 31.04
CA ILE A 10 -34.64 9.24 29.59
C ILE A 10 -35.72 8.37 28.91
N ASN A 11 -36.18 7.31 29.58
CA ASN A 11 -37.29 6.48 29.07
C ASN A 11 -38.60 7.29 28.95
N GLU A 12 -39.03 7.94 30.04
CA GLU A 12 -40.25 8.76 30.07
C GLU A 12 -40.20 9.87 29.02
N PHE A 13 -39.03 10.47 28.79
CA PHE A 13 -38.83 11.49 27.77
C PHE A 13 -39.10 10.98 26.35
N PHE A 14 -38.84 9.72 26.01
CA PHE A 14 -39.10 9.19 24.67
C PHE A 14 -40.53 8.63 24.48
N ASN A 15 -41.30 8.48 25.57
CA ASN A 15 -42.69 8.01 25.53
C ASN A 15 -43.57 8.88 24.60
N GLY A 16 -44.28 8.24 23.66
CA GLY A 16 -45.16 8.91 22.69
C GLY A 16 -44.45 9.70 21.58
N LYS A 17 -43.14 9.93 21.68
CA LYS A 17 -42.40 10.79 20.74
C LYS A 17 -41.95 10.05 19.49
N SER A 18 -41.59 10.82 18.46
CA SER A 18 -41.05 10.29 17.21
C SER A 18 -39.65 10.82 16.92
N VAL A 19 -38.76 9.92 16.50
CA VAL A 19 -37.37 10.22 16.14
C VAL A 19 -37.19 10.17 14.63
N PHE A 20 -36.49 11.14 14.03
CA PHE A 20 -35.98 11.03 12.65
C PHE A 20 -34.48 10.78 12.67
N ILE A 21 -34.04 9.67 12.07
CA ILE A 21 -32.64 9.26 12.06
C ILE A 21 -32.06 9.17 10.64
N THR A 22 -31.08 10.04 10.36
CA THR A 22 -30.27 9.91 9.14
C THR A 22 -29.19 8.85 9.35
N GLY A 23 -28.89 8.06 8.32
CA GLY A 23 -27.86 7.03 8.41
C GLY A 23 -28.22 5.83 9.30
N GLY A 24 -29.50 5.65 9.69
CA GLY A 24 -29.97 4.54 10.53
C GLY A 24 -29.65 3.13 10.01
N THR A 25 -29.35 2.98 8.71
CA THR A 25 -28.89 1.69 8.14
C THR A 25 -27.38 1.43 8.27
N GLY A 26 -26.61 2.36 8.84
CA GLY A 26 -25.19 2.23 9.16
C GLY A 26 -24.93 1.73 10.59
N PHE A 27 -23.66 1.48 10.91
CA PHE A 27 -23.21 0.84 12.16
C PHE A 27 -23.72 1.51 13.44
N VAL A 28 -23.48 2.81 13.60
CA VAL A 28 -23.92 3.58 14.79
C VAL A 28 -25.44 3.76 14.80
N GLY A 29 -26.03 4.10 13.66
CA GLY A 29 -27.48 4.30 13.54
C GLY A 29 -28.29 3.05 13.90
N LYS A 30 -27.82 1.86 13.50
CA LYS A 30 -28.37 0.56 13.93
C LYS A 30 -28.40 0.40 15.45
N GLN A 31 -27.28 0.68 16.10
CA GLN A 31 -27.13 0.58 17.55
C GLN A 31 -28.08 1.52 18.29
N ILE A 32 -28.25 2.76 17.79
CA ILE A 32 -29.19 3.74 18.32
C ILE A 32 -30.63 3.27 18.17
N ILE A 33 -31.01 2.72 17.00
CA ILE A 33 -32.37 2.22 16.76
C ILE A 33 -32.69 1.03 17.66
N GLU A 34 -31.77 0.06 17.83
CA GLU A 34 -31.99 -1.06 18.77
C GLU A 34 -32.16 -0.56 20.20
N LYS A 35 -31.28 0.34 20.65
CA LYS A 35 -31.31 0.87 22.02
C LYS A 35 -32.60 1.65 22.28
N LEU A 36 -33.05 2.49 21.35
CA LEU A 36 -34.34 3.20 21.47
C LEU A 36 -35.51 2.20 21.55
N LEU A 37 -35.60 1.24 20.63
CA LEU A 37 -36.71 0.26 20.63
C LEU A 37 -36.76 -0.61 21.89
N ARG A 38 -35.61 -0.94 22.48
CA ARG A 38 -35.50 -1.80 23.66
C ARG A 38 -35.66 -1.05 24.98
N SER A 39 -35.07 0.14 25.09
CA SER A 39 -34.96 0.89 26.35
C SER A 39 -35.93 2.06 26.45
N CYS A 40 -36.60 2.42 25.34
CA CYS A 40 -37.68 3.41 25.26
C CYS A 40 -38.88 2.76 24.56
N SER A 41 -39.40 1.66 25.15
CA SER A 41 -40.47 0.80 24.60
C SER A 41 -41.63 1.57 23.99
N ASP A 42 -42.02 2.68 24.61
CA ASP A 42 -43.22 3.45 24.31
C ASP A 42 -42.99 4.64 23.37
N ILE A 43 -41.79 4.71 22.75
CA ILE A 43 -41.55 5.54 21.57
C ILE A 43 -42.62 5.29 20.50
N ARG A 44 -43.19 6.33 19.88
CA ARG A 44 -44.27 6.17 18.89
C ARG A 44 -43.75 5.55 17.61
N CYS A 45 -42.73 6.16 17.02
CA CYS A 45 -42.07 5.65 15.82
C CYS A 45 -40.67 6.25 15.60
N ILE A 46 -39.89 5.60 14.74
CA ILE A 46 -38.59 6.06 14.26
C ILE A 46 -38.68 6.16 12.72
N TYR A 47 -38.66 7.38 12.21
CA TYR A 47 -38.54 7.68 10.79
C TYR A 47 -37.07 7.48 10.37
N ILE A 48 -36.79 6.56 9.46
CA ILE A 48 -35.42 6.21 9.04
C ILE A 48 -35.18 6.71 7.61
N LEU A 49 -34.20 7.59 7.41
CA LEU A 49 -33.78 7.98 6.05
C LEU A 49 -33.00 6.83 5.38
N ILE A 50 -33.60 6.20 4.38
CA ILE A 50 -33.06 5.05 3.66
C ILE A 50 -32.99 5.35 2.15
N ARG A 51 -31.76 5.47 1.64
CA ARG A 51 -31.57 5.63 0.19
C ARG A 51 -31.93 4.37 -0.60
N SER A 52 -32.78 4.51 -1.60
CA SER A 52 -33.01 3.53 -2.66
C SER A 52 -31.72 3.13 -3.41
N LYS A 53 -31.70 1.93 -4.00
CA LYS A 53 -30.61 1.46 -4.88
C LYS A 53 -31.17 0.68 -6.07
N ARG A 54 -30.45 0.66 -7.19
CA ARG A 54 -30.74 -0.25 -8.32
C ARG A 54 -30.87 -1.69 -7.78
N GLY A 55 -32.04 -2.29 -7.96
CA GLY A 55 -32.36 -3.65 -7.51
C GLY A 55 -32.79 -3.82 -6.04
N ALA A 56 -32.99 -2.74 -5.27
CA ALA A 56 -33.51 -2.83 -3.90
C ALA A 56 -34.40 -1.63 -3.55
N ASN A 57 -35.71 -1.90 -3.45
CA ASN A 57 -36.71 -0.97 -2.91
C ASN A 57 -36.49 -0.76 -1.39
N ILE A 58 -37.07 0.31 -0.84
CA ILE A 58 -36.86 0.74 0.55
C ILE A 58 -37.32 -0.31 1.57
N ASN A 59 -38.40 -1.03 1.31
CA ASN A 59 -38.90 -2.10 2.18
C ASN A 59 -37.86 -3.24 2.32
N ILE A 60 -37.32 -3.73 1.20
CA ILE A 60 -36.23 -4.73 1.20
C ILE A 60 -35.02 -4.25 2.03
N ARG A 61 -34.76 -2.94 2.08
CA ARG A 61 -33.68 -2.36 2.89
C ARG A 61 -34.02 -2.26 4.38
N ILE A 62 -35.29 -2.13 4.78
CA ILE A 62 -35.70 -2.17 6.19
C ILE A 62 -35.85 -3.61 6.69
N ASP A 63 -36.30 -4.55 5.84
CA ASP A 63 -36.28 -5.99 6.14
C ASP A 63 -34.85 -6.47 6.43
N GLN A 64 -33.88 -6.04 5.60
CA GLN A 64 -32.45 -6.31 5.81
C GLN A 64 -31.86 -5.63 7.05
N LEU A 65 -32.45 -4.52 7.51
CA LEU A 65 -32.08 -3.86 8.77
C LEU A 65 -32.55 -4.72 9.96
N CYS A 66 -33.85 -5.03 9.99
CA CYS A 66 -34.51 -5.84 11.01
C CYS A 66 -34.01 -7.30 11.05
N SER A 67 -33.44 -7.82 9.95
CA SER A 67 -32.79 -9.13 9.86
C SER A 67 -31.33 -9.15 10.35
N SER A 68 -30.79 -8.02 10.82
CA SER A 68 -29.45 -7.99 11.42
C SER A 68 -29.46 -8.66 12.81
N PRO A 69 -28.47 -9.50 13.17
CA PRO A 69 -28.42 -10.16 14.48
C PRO A 69 -28.42 -9.21 15.69
N LEU A 70 -28.09 -7.93 15.48
CA LEU A 70 -28.25 -6.88 16.50
C LEU A 70 -29.66 -6.86 17.08
N PHE A 71 -30.68 -6.99 16.22
CA PHE A 71 -32.08 -6.86 16.61
C PHE A 71 -32.66 -8.14 17.22
N ASP A 72 -31.89 -9.23 17.38
CA ASP A 72 -32.44 -10.49 17.89
C ASP A 72 -32.93 -10.38 19.34
N LYS A 73 -32.29 -9.55 20.18
CA LYS A 73 -32.74 -9.28 21.55
C LYS A 73 -34.11 -8.59 21.56
N ILE A 74 -34.26 -7.47 20.83
CA ILE A 74 -35.57 -6.79 20.72
C ILE A 74 -36.61 -7.64 19.97
N ARG A 75 -36.23 -8.46 18.99
CA ARG A 75 -37.13 -9.43 18.33
C ARG A 75 -37.75 -10.43 19.33
N SER A 76 -37.00 -10.85 20.34
CA SER A 76 -37.52 -11.71 21.42
C SER A 76 -38.36 -10.99 22.49
N LEU A 77 -38.13 -9.68 22.69
CA LEU A 77 -38.85 -8.89 23.70
C LEU A 77 -40.15 -8.27 23.14
N ASN A 78 -40.13 -7.85 21.88
CA ASN A 78 -41.27 -7.28 21.15
C ASN A 78 -41.20 -7.72 19.69
N PRO A 79 -41.82 -8.85 19.29
CA PRO A 79 -41.81 -9.33 17.92
C PRO A 79 -42.30 -8.31 16.89
N ASN A 80 -43.19 -7.41 17.30
CA ASN A 80 -43.81 -6.38 16.47
C ASN A 80 -43.00 -5.07 16.39
N PHE A 81 -41.77 -5.00 16.91
CA PHE A 81 -40.96 -3.76 16.94
C PHE A 81 -40.84 -3.06 15.57
N GLN A 82 -40.94 -3.83 14.48
CA GLN A 82 -40.78 -3.37 13.11
C GLN A 82 -41.87 -2.37 12.69
N SER A 83 -43.09 -2.45 13.26
CA SER A 83 -44.17 -1.49 12.96
C SER A 83 -43.86 -0.06 13.43
N LYS A 84 -42.93 0.09 14.38
CA LYS A 84 -42.44 1.39 14.84
C LYS A 84 -41.37 1.99 13.92
N LEU A 85 -40.88 1.27 12.91
CA LEU A 85 -39.82 1.75 12.01
C LEU A 85 -40.40 2.17 10.65
N ILE A 86 -40.46 3.49 10.41
CA ILE A 86 -41.08 4.06 9.22
C ILE A 86 -39.97 4.41 8.20
N PRO A 87 -39.90 3.74 7.04
CA PRO A 87 -38.89 4.00 6.03
C PRO A 87 -39.21 5.28 5.22
N ILE A 88 -38.29 6.25 5.23
CA ILE A 88 -38.36 7.49 4.43
C ILE A 88 -37.31 7.44 3.32
N ASN A 89 -37.69 7.69 2.07
CA ASN A 89 -36.77 7.64 0.93
C ASN A 89 -35.97 8.94 0.79
N GLY A 90 -34.64 8.84 0.60
CA GLY A 90 -33.81 10.02 0.30
C GLY A 90 -32.29 9.75 0.27
N ASP A 91 -31.52 10.73 -0.22
CA ASP A 91 -30.06 10.69 -0.35
C ASP A 91 -29.39 11.89 0.36
N LEU A 92 -28.43 11.60 1.23
CA LEU A 92 -27.58 12.60 1.92
C LEU A 92 -26.80 13.54 0.99
N THR A 93 -26.67 13.21 -0.29
CA THR A 93 -25.96 14.02 -1.31
C THR A 93 -26.89 14.95 -2.11
N LYS A 94 -28.17 15.01 -1.75
CA LYS A 94 -29.20 15.88 -2.37
C LYS A 94 -29.66 16.97 -1.41
N VAL A 95 -30.10 18.10 -1.97
CA VAL A 95 -30.74 19.20 -1.21
C VAL A 95 -32.02 18.67 -0.58
N ASN A 96 -32.23 18.96 0.71
CA ASN A 96 -33.38 18.47 1.51
C ASN A 96 -33.59 16.95 1.36
N PHE A 97 -32.48 16.20 1.20
CA PHE A 97 -32.41 14.76 0.99
C PHE A 97 -33.15 14.16 -0.22
N ASP A 98 -33.63 14.96 -1.18
CA ASP A 98 -34.54 14.46 -2.25
C ASP A 98 -35.88 13.94 -1.67
N LEU A 99 -36.33 14.45 -0.51
CA LEU A 99 -37.63 14.09 0.09
C LEU A 99 -38.81 14.46 -0.82
N THR A 100 -39.89 13.69 -0.73
CA THR A 100 -41.20 14.14 -1.25
C THR A 100 -41.78 15.20 -0.31
N HIS A 101 -42.68 16.05 -0.82
CA HIS A 101 -43.40 17.01 0.03
C HIS A 101 -44.23 16.29 1.12
N GLU A 102 -44.72 15.09 0.85
CA GLU A 102 -45.46 14.26 1.80
C GLU A 102 -44.54 13.75 2.92
N ASP A 103 -43.36 13.21 2.59
CA ASP A 103 -42.34 12.79 3.57
C ASP A 103 -41.82 13.95 4.42
N GLU A 104 -41.55 15.11 3.79
CA GLU A 104 -41.07 16.30 4.51
C GLU A 104 -42.15 16.82 5.47
N GLN A 105 -43.41 16.96 5.01
CA GLN A 105 -44.51 17.43 5.84
C GLN A 105 -44.82 16.46 6.99
N LEU A 106 -44.77 15.15 6.73
CA LEU A 106 -44.91 14.10 7.73
C LEU A 106 -43.90 14.28 8.86
N ILE A 107 -42.61 14.48 8.54
CA ILE A 107 -41.55 14.70 9.54
C ILE A 107 -41.74 16.05 10.25
N VAL A 108 -42.06 17.13 9.52
CA VAL A 108 -42.29 18.48 10.05
C VAL A 108 -43.40 18.54 11.11
N ASP A 109 -44.49 17.80 10.90
CA ASP A 109 -45.64 17.77 11.81
C ASP A 109 -45.45 16.80 12.98
N ASN A 110 -44.73 15.70 12.79
CA ASN A 110 -44.74 14.57 13.74
C ASN A 110 -43.42 14.32 14.49
N CYS A 111 -42.28 14.74 13.96
CA CYS A 111 -40.99 14.43 14.56
C CYS A 111 -40.67 15.36 15.72
N HIS A 112 -40.10 14.79 16.79
CA HIS A 112 -39.73 15.51 18.01
C HIS A 112 -38.21 15.61 18.18
N VAL A 113 -37.48 14.56 17.77
CA VAL A 113 -36.03 14.44 17.97
C VAL A 113 -35.35 14.03 16.68
N ILE A 114 -34.32 14.78 16.27
CA ILE A 114 -33.46 14.41 15.13
C ILE A 114 -32.16 13.78 15.62
N ILE A 115 -31.75 12.67 15.00
CA ILE A 115 -30.43 12.06 15.19
C ILE A 115 -29.73 12.01 13.83
N ASN A 116 -28.76 12.91 13.63
CA ASN A 116 -28.03 13.03 12.38
C ASN A 116 -26.75 12.18 12.40
N SER A 117 -26.89 10.88 12.10
CA SER A 117 -25.79 9.90 12.01
C SER A 117 -25.30 9.65 10.57
N GLY A 118 -25.90 10.30 9.57
CA GLY A 118 -25.56 10.12 8.15
C GLY A 118 -24.24 10.80 7.75
N ALA A 119 -23.26 10.02 7.31
CA ALA A 119 -22.02 10.53 6.73
C ALA A 119 -21.32 9.51 5.81
N SER A 120 -20.51 9.99 4.88
CA SER A 120 -19.49 9.19 4.19
C SER A 120 -18.22 9.12 5.04
N VAL A 121 -18.03 7.99 5.73
CA VAL A 121 -16.86 7.69 6.58
C VAL A 121 -15.66 7.13 5.79
N ARG A 122 -15.64 7.26 4.46
CA ARG A 122 -14.58 6.70 3.59
C ARG A 122 -13.52 7.75 3.28
N PHE A 123 -12.34 7.62 3.87
CA PHE A 123 -11.20 8.54 3.72
C PHE A 123 -10.66 8.68 2.27
N THR A 124 -11.11 7.84 1.33
CA THR A 124 -10.71 7.83 -0.09
C THR A 124 -11.78 8.38 -1.04
N VAL A 125 -12.84 9.00 -0.52
CA VAL A 125 -13.90 9.63 -1.35
C VAL A 125 -13.45 11.03 -1.79
N PRO A 126 -13.63 11.41 -3.07
CA PRO A 126 -13.29 12.75 -3.57
C PRO A 126 -13.92 13.87 -2.73
N LEU A 127 -13.22 14.99 -2.56
CA LEU A 127 -13.66 16.03 -1.64
C LEU A 127 -15.03 16.63 -2.03
N LYS A 128 -15.35 16.77 -3.34
CA LYS A 128 -16.65 17.26 -3.84
C LYS A 128 -17.81 16.34 -3.42
N GLU A 129 -17.63 15.02 -3.52
CA GLU A 129 -18.58 14.03 -3.00
C GLU A 129 -18.69 14.07 -1.47
N ALA A 130 -17.56 14.20 -0.76
CA ALA A 130 -17.54 14.20 0.70
C ALA A 130 -18.23 15.45 1.29
N ILE A 131 -18.05 16.64 0.69
CA ILE A 131 -18.77 17.85 1.11
C ILE A 131 -20.28 17.66 0.87
N LYS A 132 -20.69 17.16 -0.31
CA LYS A 132 -22.12 16.86 -0.55
C LYS A 132 -22.69 15.84 0.42
N SER A 133 -21.97 14.79 0.83
CA SER A 133 -22.52 13.78 1.75
C SER A 133 -22.50 14.19 3.22
N ASN A 134 -21.62 15.11 3.63
CA ASN A 134 -21.33 15.39 5.05
C ASN A 134 -21.67 16.82 5.49
N VAL A 135 -21.82 17.78 4.56
CA VAL A 135 -22.06 19.21 4.85
C VAL A 135 -23.43 19.65 4.32
N LEU A 136 -23.77 19.33 3.05
CA LEU A 136 -25.11 19.61 2.50
C LEU A 136 -26.21 18.83 3.25
N SER A 137 -25.90 17.62 3.72
CA SER A 137 -26.77 16.82 4.60
C SER A 137 -27.02 17.47 5.97
N VAL A 138 -26.09 18.33 6.43
CA VAL A 138 -26.24 19.09 7.68
C VAL A 138 -27.05 20.37 7.43
N GLN A 139 -26.83 21.06 6.31
CA GLN A 139 -27.70 22.17 5.89
C GLN A 139 -29.16 21.70 5.75
N SER A 140 -29.36 20.52 5.15
CA SER A 140 -30.67 19.88 4.98
C SER A 140 -31.32 19.53 6.33
N ILE A 141 -30.55 19.14 7.36
CA ILE A 141 -31.07 19.01 8.73
C ILE A 141 -31.44 20.37 9.32
N ILE A 142 -30.59 21.38 9.22
CA ILE A 142 -30.85 22.72 9.77
C ILE A 142 -32.12 23.33 9.15
N ASN A 143 -32.29 23.19 7.84
CA ASN A 143 -33.49 23.63 7.11
C ASN A 143 -34.76 22.88 7.56
N LEU A 144 -34.66 21.58 7.83
CA LEU A 144 -35.77 20.77 8.35
C LEU A 144 -36.11 21.15 9.79
N CYS A 145 -35.10 21.32 10.66
CA CYS A 145 -35.26 21.80 12.04
C CYS A 145 -36.01 23.13 12.11
N LYS A 146 -35.70 24.08 11.20
CA LYS A 146 -36.37 25.39 11.10
C LYS A 146 -37.84 25.32 10.70
N LYS A 147 -38.32 24.19 10.15
CA LYS A 147 -39.72 23.96 9.77
C LYS A 147 -40.51 23.17 10.81
N MET A 148 -39.85 22.31 11.59
CA MET A 148 -40.49 21.35 12.49
C MET A 148 -41.28 22.01 13.62
N LYS A 149 -42.56 21.63 13.75
CA LYS A 149 -43.50 22.21 14.74
C LYS A 149 -43.28 21.71 16.17
N GLN A 150 -42.63 20.55 16.34
CA GLN A 150 -42.47 19.85 17.63
C GLN A 150 -41.01 19.54 17.97
N LEU A 151 -40.04 20.24 17.36
CA LEU A 151 -38.61 20.00 17.59
C LEU A 151 -38.23 20.27 19.05
N GLN A 152 -37.79 19.23 19.75
CA GLN A 152 -37.27 19.30 21.12
C GLN A 152 -35.75 19.12 21.17
N SER A 153 -35.15 18.40 20.21
CA SER A 153 -33.70 18.12 20.20
C SER A 153 -33.20 17.67 18.82
N CYS A 154 -31.98 18.04 18.47
CA CYS A 154 -31.28 17.57 17.29
C CYS A 154 -29.82 17.25 17.62
N VAL A 155 -29.41 15.97 17.55
CA VAL A 155 -28.04 15.54 17.85
C VAL A 155 -27.28 15.21 16.57
N HIS A 156 -26.19 15.93 16.29
CA HIS A 156 -25.29 15.64 15.17
C HIS A 156 -24.10 14.77 15.62
N ILE A 157 -23.91 13.62 14.96
CA ILE A 157 -22.74 12.76 15.21
C ILE A 157 -21.58 13.20 14.32
N SER A 158 -20.60 13.88 14.92
CA SER A 158 -19.37 14.37 14.30
C SER A 158 -18.21 13.37 14.51
N THR A 159 -17.01 13.84 14.87
CA THR A 159 -15.87 13.02 15.31
C THR A 159 -14.91 13.84 16.17
N ALA A 160 -14.20 13.22 17.11
CA ALA A 160 -13.16 13.85 17.92
C ALA A 160 -12.08 14.54 17.06
N TYR A 161 -11.77 13.97 15.89
CA TYR A 161 -10.68 14.40 15.02
C TYR A 161 -11.01 15.61 14.11
N VAL A 162 -12.11 16.34 14.31
CA VAL A 162 -12.44 17.52 13.49
C VAL A 162 -11.37 18.61 13.50
N HIS A 163 -10.67 18.79 14.61
CA HIS A 163 -9.62 19.80 14.77
C HIS A 163 -8.24 19.16 14.96
N CYS A 164 -7.99 18.01 14.32
CA CYS A 164 -6.76 17.21 14.43
C CYS A 164 -5.44 17.91 14.02
N TYR A 165 -5.50 19.15 13.52
CA TYR A 165 -4.35 20.05 13.36
C TYR A 165 -3.94 20.78 14.67
N ARG A 166 -4.68 20.57 15.77
CA ARG A 166 -4.32 20.90 17.16
C ARG A 166 -3.93 19.63 17.92
N THR A 167 -3.19 19.76 19.03
CA THR A 167 -2.99 18.66 20.00
C THR A 167 -4.18 18.52 20.94
N ASP A 168 -4.55 19.61 21.60
CA ASP A 168 -5.64 19.70 22.56
C ASP A 168 -6.93 20.09 21.86
N ILE A 169 -8.00 19.33 22.13
CA ILE A 169 -9.29 19.45 21.47
C ILE A 169 -10.38 19.43 22.56
N ASP A 170 -10.88 20.63 22.86
CA ASP A 170 -11.94 20.86 23.83
C ASP A 170 -13.34 20.69 23.21
N GLU A 171 -14.34 20.60 24.09
CA GLU A 171 -15.76 20.51 23.76
C GLU A 171 -16.34 21.89 23.36
N ILE A 172 -15.70 22.51 22.38
CA ILE A 172 -16.16 23.73 21.69
C ILE A 172 -15.99 23.56 20.18
N ILE A 173 -16.81 24.28 19.40
CA ILE A 173 -16.58 24.47 17.96
C ILE A 173 -15.57 25.60 17.83
N TYR A 174 -14.36 25.34 17.33
CA TYR A 174 -13.37 26.39 17.12
C TYR A 174 -13.72 27.15 15.83
N PRO A 175 -13.95 28.47 15.84
CA PRO A 175 -14.29 29.23 14.64
C PRO A 175 -13.17 29.18 13.59
N THR A 176 -13.55 29.28 12.32
CA THR A 176 -12.64 29.34 11.17
C THR A 176 -13.08 30.43 10.19
N ASN A 177 -12.14 30.88 9.35
CA ASN A 177 -12.42 31.85 8.28
C ASN A 177 -13.06 31.19 7.03
N GLU A 178 -13.55 29.96 7.14
CA GLU A 178 -14.22 29.24 6.04
C GLU A 178 -15.73 29.35 6.20
N ASN A 179 -16.42 29.85 5.16
CA ASN A 179 -17.88 29.91 5.09
C ASN A 179 -18.38 28.65 4.36
N PRO A 180 -19.03 27.68 5.04
CA PRO A 180 -19.44 26.43 4.40
C PRO A 180 -20.59 26.62 3.42
N SER A 181 -21.46 27.60 3.63
CA SER A 181 -22.61 27.90 2.76
C SER A 181 -22.13 28.42 1.40
N VAL A 182 -21.23 29.42 1.39
CA VAL A 182 -20.57 29.92 0.15
C VAL A 182 -19.76 28.81 -0.53
N LEU A 183 -19.15 27.90 0.22
CA LEU A 183 -18.49 26.73 -0.36
C LEU A 183 -19.49 25.78 -1.03
N LEU A 184 -20.64 25.51 -0.39
CA LEU A 184 -21.72 24.68 -0.96
C LEU A 184 -22.28 25.29 -2.25
N ASP A 185 -22.58 26.59 -2.25
CA ASP A 185 -23.10 27.32 -3.42
C ASP A 185 -22.09 27.30 -4.58
N THR A 186 -20.81 27.49 -4.28
CA THR A 186 -19.74 27.49 -5.30
C THR A 186 -19.35 26.10 -5.80
N LEU A 187 -19.69 25.00 -5.08
CA LEU A 187 -19.29 23.62 -5.43
C LEU A 187 -19.54 23.27 -6.90
N GLU A 188 -20.70 23.66 -7.44
CA GLU A 188 -21.15 23.30 -8.79
C GLU A 188 -20.28 23.98 -9.86
N PHE A 189 -19.94 25.26 -9.65
CA PHE A 189 -19.21 26.13 -10.58
C PHE A 189 -17.69 25.85 -10.63
N PHE A 190 -17.12 25.18 -9.64
CA PHE A 190 -15.72 24.76 -9.69
C PHE A 190 -15.45 23.79 -10.86
N ASN A 191 -14.64 24.22 -11.82
CA ASN A 191 -13.98 23.32 -12.76
C ASN A 191 -13.02 22.36 -12.03
N GLU A 192 -12.78 21.19 -12.63
CA GLU A 192 -12.02 20.12 -11.96
C GLU A 192 -10.63 20.56 -11.52
N LYS A 193 -9.89 21.34 -12.33
CA LYS A 193 -8.51 21.76 -12.04
C LYS A 193 -8.43 22.68 -10.81
N ILE A 194 -9.34 23.64 -10.69
CA ILE A 194 -9.41 24.53 -9.52
C ILE A 194 -9.83 23.74 -8.28
N PHE A 195 -10.81 22.84 -8.42
CA PHE A 195 -11.24 21.99 -7.30
C PHE A 195 -10.13 21.05 -6.80
N ASP A 196 -9.30 20.55 -7.71
CA ASP A 196 -8.15 19.70 -7.40
C ASP A 196 -7.06 20.49 -6.64
N HIS A 197 -6.84 21.77 -6.99
CA HIS A 197 -5.95 22.67 -6.26
C HIS A 197 -6.50 22.99 -4.86
N PHE A 198 -7.78 23.33 -4.74
CA PHE A 198 -8.47 23.52 -3.46
C PHE A 198 -8.34 22.28 -2.57
N SER A 199 -8.62 21.10 -3.12
CA SER A 199 -8.51 19.81 -2.43
C SER A 199 -7.09 19.54 -1.90
N LYS A 200 -6.06 19.86 -2.70
CA LYS A 200 -4.65 19.76 -2.26
C LYS A 200 -4.32 20.73 -1.13
N ARG A 201 -4.83 21.97 -1.17
CA ARG A 201 -4.63 22.97 -0.09
C ARG A 201 -5.29 22.54 1.22
N VAL A 202 -6.51 22.01 1.15
CA VAL A 202 -7.24 21.46 2.30
C VAL A 202 -6.52 20.25 2.90
N LEU A 203 -6.12 19.28 2.08
CA LEU A 203 -5.48 18.04 2.51
C LEU A 203 -4.01 18.22 2.95
N ALA A 204 -3.44 19.42 2.81
CA ALA A 204 -2.18 19.78 3.46
C ALA A 204 -2.35 20.08 4.96
N LYS A 205 -3.56 20.43 5.42
CA LYS A 205 -3.88 20.72 6.83
C LYS A 205 -4.67 19.57 7.50
N PHE A 206 -5.48 18.85 6.73
CA PHE A 206 -6.35 17.77 7.25
C PHE A 206 -5.88 16.39 6.77
N PRO A 207 -5.73 15.38 7.66
CA PRO A 207 -5.28 14.03 7.31
C PRO A 207 -6.09 13.32 6.23
N ASN A 208 -7.36 13.68 6.05
CA ASN A 208 -8.26 13.13 5.03
C ASN A 208 -9.50 14.02 4.82
N THR A 209 -10.28 13.72 3.78
CA THR A 209 -11.52 14.44 3.45
C THR A 209 -12.61 14.31 4.51
N TYR A 210 -12.60 13.27 5.34
CA TYR A 210 -13.60 13.04 6.40
C TYR A 210 -13.43 14.03 7.56
N THR A 211 -12.21 14.17 8.10
CA THR A 211 -11.91 15.12 9.20
C THR A 211 -12.23 16.56 8.82
N TYR A 212 -11.86 16.97 7.59
CA TYR A 212 -12.21 18.29 7.08
C TYR A 212 -13.72 18.50 6.92
N THR A 213 -14.43 17.58 6.28
CA THR A 213 -15.87 17.76 6.01
C THR A 213 -16.72 17.66 7.28
N LYS A 214 -16.26 16.95 8.32
CA LYS A 214 -16.85 17.05 9.66
C LYS A 214 -16.54 18.37 10.36
N SER A 215 -15.36 18.97 10.16
CA SER A 215 -15.07 20.31 10.68
C SER A 215 -15.96 21.37 10.03
N LEU A 216 -16.12 21.35 8.69
CA LEU A 216 -17.06 22.22 7.96
C LEU A 216 -18.51 22.05 8.44
N ALA A 217 -18.96 20.81 8.67
CA ALA A 217 -20.29 20.53 9.19
C ALA A 217 -20.54 21.22 10.54
N GLU A 218 -19.56 21.21 11.45
CA GLU A 218 -19.69 21.92 12.73
C GLU A 218 -19.67 23.45 12.57
N GLN A 219 -18.87 24.00 11.65
CA GLN A 219 -18.94 25.44 11.33
C GLN A 219 -20.33 25.83 10.81
N LEU A 220 -20.94 24.98 9.98
CA LEU A 220 -22.27 25.23 9.44
C LEU A 220 -23.35 25.21 10.53
N ILE A 221 -23.26 24.30 11.50
CA ILE A 221 -24.16 24.29 12.67
C ILE A 221 -23.94 25.55 13.53
N LEU A 222 -22.69 25.99 13.72
CA LEU A 222 -22.39 27.23 14.45
C LEU A 222 -22.94 28.50 13.75
N GLN A 223 -22.94 28.52 12.41
CA GLN A 223 -23.35 29.68 11.60
C GLN A 223 -24.85 29.71 11.32
N GLU A 224 -25.45 28.61 10.87
CA GLU A 224 -26.86 28.54 10.47
C GLU A 224 -27.78 27.86 11.50
N GLY A 225 -27.22 27.13 12.48
CA GLY A 225 -27.95 26.36 13.49
C GLY A 225 -28.23 27.11 14.80
N LYS A 226 -28.02 28.43 14.82
CA LYS A 226 -28.31 29.31 15.96
C LYS A 226 -29.79 29.22 16.37
N ASP A 227 -30.04 29.37 17.67
CA ASP A 227 -31.38 29.42 18.29
C ASP A 227 -32.23 28.12 18.12
N LEU A 228 -31.62 27.03 17.63
CA LEU A 228 -32.21 25.68 17.57
C LEU A 228 -31.61 24.79 18.69
N PRO A 229 -32.37 23.79 19.20
CA PRO A 229 -31.88 22.86 20.22
C PRO A 229 -30.94 21.80 19.61
N ILE A 230 -29.77 22.23 19.12
CA ILE A 230 -28.77 21.37 18.49
C ILE A 230 -27.60 21.09 19.44
N ALA A 231 -27.23 19.81 19.55
CA ALA A 231 -26.02 19.35 20.22
C ALA A 231 -25.15 18.50 19.28
N ILE A 232 -23.84 18.47 19.52
CA ILE A 232 -22.86 17.73 18.72
C ILE A 232 -22.16 16.70 19.60
N VAL A 233 -22.21 15.43 19.19
CA VAL A 233 -21.41 14.36 19.80
C VAL A 233 -20.23 14.00 18.89
N ARG A 234 -19.02 14.05 19.45
CA ARG A 234 -17.74 13.79 18.77
C ARG A 234 -17.14 12.45 19.22
N PRO A 235 -17.51 11.32 18.59
CA PRO A 235 -16.87 10.04 18.88
C PRO A 235 -15.42 9.98 18.39
N SER A 236 -14.56 9.31 19.15
CA SER A 236 -13.23 8.90 18.71
C SER A 236 -13.29 7.68 17.77
N ILE A 237 -12.30 6.79 17.76
CA ILE A 237 -12.33 5.60 16.89
C ILE A 237 -13.40 4.63 17.38
N ILE A 238 -14.48 4.43 16.63
CA ILE A 238 -15.58 3.54 17.05
C ILE A 238 -15.20 2.07 16.84
N GLY A 239 -15.23 1.28 17.92
CA GLY A 239 -15.02 -0.17 17.96
C GLY A 239 -16.32 -0.98 18.01
N ALA A 240 -16.22 -2.27 18.32
CA ALA A 240 -17.37 -3.14 18.56
C ALA A 240 -18.19 -2.71 19.80
N ALA A 241 -19.39 -3.28 19.95
CA ALA A 241 -20.18 -3.13 21.17
C ALA A 241 -19.45 -3.75 22.38
N TRP A 242 -19.47 -3.06 23.52
CA TRP A 242 -18.86 -3.53 24.77
C TRP A 242 -19.78 -4.48 25.53
N LYS A 243 -21.03 -4.09 25.73
CA LYS A 243 -22.07 -4.82 26.47
C LYS A 243 -23.31 -5.08 25.62
N GLU A 244 -23.78 -4.07 24.90
CA GLU A 244 -25.19 -3.99 24.48
C GLU A 244 -25.42 -4.01 22.97
N PRO A 245 -26.56 -4.55 22.49
CA PRO A 245 -27.37 -5.59 23.14
C PRO A 245 -26.64 -6.94 23.20
N ILE A 246 -25.51 -7.06 22.48
CA ILE A 246 -24.71 -8.28 22.33
C ILE A 246 -23.23 -7.90 22.34
N GLU A 247 -22.47 -8.43 23.28
CA GLU A 247 -21.02 -8.19 23.41
C GLU A 247 -20.25 -8.49 22.11
N GLY A 248 -19.31 -7.61 21.76
CA GLY A 248 -18.48 -7.75 20.58
C GLY A 248 -19.22 -7.58 19.24
N TRP A 249 -20.47 -7.10 19.21
CA TRP A 249 -21.17 -6.87 17.95
C TRP A 249 -20.44 -5.83 17.07
N ILE A 250 -20.24 -6.18 15.79
CA ILE A 250 -19.54 -5.36 14.80
C ILE A 250 -19.99 -5.74 13.40
N ASP A 251 -20.44 -4.76 12.61
CA ASP A 251 -20.70 -4.93 11.17
C ASP A 251 -19.83 -4.02 10.26
N CYS A 252 -19.07 -3.11 10.87
CA CYS A 252 -18.33 -2.08 10.15
C CYS A 252 -16.90 -2.51 9.77
N ASN A 253 -16.68 -2.74 8.47
CA ASN A 253 -15.34 -3.05 7.92
C ASN A 253 -14.48 -1.80 7.65
N SER A 254 -14.30 -0.92 8.63
CA SER A 254 -13.50 0.32 8.51
C SER A 254 -12.33 0.37 9.51
N GLY A 255 -11.28 1.12 9.20
CA GLY A 255 -10.20 1.47 10.14
C GLY A 255 -9.66 0.28 10.94
N VAL A 256 -9.68 0.41 12.26
CA VAL A 256 -9.16 -0.56 13.24
C VAL A 256 -9.75 -1.97 13.08
N THR A 257 -11.02 -2.13 12.67
CA THR A 257 -11.60 -3.46 12.43
C THR A 257 -10.81 -4.24 11.36
N ASN A 258 -10.31 -3.56 10.33
CA ASN A 258 -9.47 -4.21 9.32
C ASN A 258 -8.07 -4.54 9.87
N VAL A 259 -7.51 -3.74 10.78
CA VAL A 259 -6.23 -4.04 11.45
C VAL A 259 -6.37 -5.29 12.32
N LEU A 260 -7.44 -5.38 13.12
CA LEU A 260 -7.81 -6.57 13.89
C LEU A 260 -7.93 -7.82 13.01
N VAL A 261 -8.69 -7.75 11.91
CA VAL A 261 -8.92 -8.87 10.99
C VAL A 261 -7.65 -9.28 10.23
N THR A 262 -6.85 -8.32 9.75
CA THR A 262 -5.62 -8.62 8.98
C THR A 262 -4.49 -9.15 9.86
N THR A 263 -4.43 -8.73 11.13
CA THR A 263 -3.54 -9.29 12.16
C THR A 263 -3.97 -10.72 12.51
N GLY A 264 -5.27 -10.94 12.75
CA GLY A 264 -5.83 -12.26 13.08
C GLY A 264 -5.63 -13.29 11.96
N LYS A 265 -5.71 -12.85 10.70
CA LYS A 265 -5.38 -13.66 9.51
C LYS A 265 -3.87 -13.71 9.17
N ARG A 266 -3.00 -13.12 10.00
CA ARG A 266 -1.53 -13.02 9.84
C ARG A 266 -1.06 -12.45 8.48
N LEU A 267 -1.91 -11.62 7.88
CA LEU A 267 -1.64 -10.90 6.63
C LEU A 267 -0.89 -9.60 6.89
N LEU A 268 -1.16 -8.95 8.01
CA LEU A 268 -0.45 -7.79 8.53
C LEU A 268 0.55 -8.23 9.60
N ARG A 269 1.80 -7.78 9.50
CA ARG A 269 2.93 -8.17 10.36
C ARG A 269 3.80 -7.00 10.80
N THR A 270 3.77 -5.87 10.10
CA THR A 270 4.40 -4.64 10.61
C THR A 270 3.60 -3.39 10.23
N ILE A 271 3.54 -2.44 11.17
CA ILE A 271 3.06 -1.08 10.94
C ILE A 271 4.19 -0.08 11.26
N MET A 272 4.17 1.08 10.60
CA MET A 272 5.01 2.20 11.00
C MET A 272 4.25 3.06 12.01
N SER A 273 4.84 3.30 13.19
CA SER A 273 4.22 4.13 14.23
C SER A 273 5.21 4.58 15.29
N ASN A 274 4.86 5.65 15.99
CA ASN A 274 5.31 5.84 17.37
C ASN A 274 4.52 4.86 18.27
N SER A 275 5.19 4.18 19.19
CA SER A 275 4.56 3.20 20.11
C SER A 275 3.87 3.85 21.31
N ILE A 276 4.26 5.08 21.65
CA ILE A 276 3.85 5.80 22.87
C ILE A 276 2.53 6.59 22.66
N VAL A 277 2.04 6.69 21.42
CA VAL A 277 0.79 7.39 21.07
C VAL A 277 -0.42 6.63 21.61
N ASP A 278 -1.35 7.36 22.25
CA ASP A 278 -2.63 6.83 22.71
C ASP A 278 -3.49 6.31 21.56
N HIS A 279 -4.25 5.26 21.81
CA HIS A 279 -5.24 4.73 20.88
C HIS A 279 -6.67 4.89 21.43
N PRO A 280 -7.22 6.13 21.42
CA PRO A 280 -8.51 6.45 22.02
C PRO A 280 -9.65 5.85 21.20
N MET A 281 -10.06 4.64 21.57
CA MET A 281 -11.15 3.90 20.95
C MET A 281 -12.40 3.92 21.85
N ILE A 282 -13.59 3.90 21.25
CA ILE A 282 -14.89 4.04 21.93
C ILE A 282 -15.85 2.93 21.46
N PRO A 283 -16.56 2.21 22.35
CA PRO A 283 -17.55 1.22 21.93
C PRO A 283 -18.77 1.83 21.22
N VAL A 284 -19.37 1.12 20.26
CA VAL A 284 -20.53 1.66 19.50
C VAL A 284 -21.78 1.84 20.36
N ASP A 285 -21.97 0.98 21.37
CA ASP A 285 -23.04 1.08 22.37
C ASP A 285 -22.82 2.27 23.32
N THR A 286 -21.58 2.56 23.70
CA THR A 286 -21.23 3.79 24.42
C THR A 286 -21.59 5.05 23.62
N VAL A 287 -21.29 5.08 22.32
CA VAL A 287 -21.67 6.20 21.43
C VAL A 287 -23.20 6.32 21.29
N ALA A 288 -23.90 5.19 21.14
CA ALA A 288 -25.36 5.17 21.01
C ALA A 288 -26.06 5.66 22.29
N ASN A 289 -25.68 5.11 23.45
CA ASN A 289 -26.20 5.51 24.75
C ASN A 289 -26.00 7.02 24.98
N MET A 290 -24.78 7.52 24.77
CA MET A 290 -24.48 8.94 24.93
C MET A 290 -25.28 9.83 23.95
N THR A 291 -25.49 9.38 22.70
CA THR A 291 -26.33 10.12 21.73
C THR A 291 -27.78 10.25 22.21
N ILE A 292 -28.33 9.20 22.82
CA ILE A 292 -29.69 9.17 23.37
C ILE A 292 -29.79 10.06 24.63
N VAL A 293 -28.78 10.02 25.50
CA VAL A 293 -28.71 10.89 26.69
C VAL A 293 -28.60 12.37 26.29
N ILE A 294 -27.75 12.71 25.32
CA ILE A 294 -27.67 14.08 24.78
C ILE A 294 -29.00 14.50 24.16
N SER A 295 -29.72 13.58 23.52
CA SER A 295 -31.04 13.87 22.93
C SER A 295 -32.06 14.30 23.99
N TRP A 296 -32.15 13.57 25.11
CA TRP A 296 -32.92 13.96 26.30
C TRP A 296 -32.45 15.28 26.89
N PHE A 297 -31.14 15.38 27.19
CA PHE A 297 -30.58 16.49 27.93
C PHE A 297 -30.76 17.84 27.23
N THR A 298 -30.56 17.87 25.92
CA THR A 298 -30.75 19.08 25.08
C THR A 298 -32.22 19.54 25.07
N ALA A 299 -33.17 18.61 25.27
CA ALA A 299 -34.60 18.92 25.30
C ALA A 299 -35.15 19.31 26.68
N VAL A 300 -34.53 18.89 27.78
CA VAL A 300 -34.94 19.29 29.14
C VAL A 300 -34.22 20.54 29.62
N ASN A 301 -32.94 20.72 29.26
CA ASN A 301 -32.14 21.87 29.66
C ASN A 301 -32.25 23.01 28.62
N GLN A 302 -33.47 23.52 28.42
CA GLN A 302 -33.80 24.54 27.41
C GLN A 302 -33.28 25.96 27.73
N ASN A 303 -32.19 26.07 28.49
CA ASN A 303 -31.33 27.25 28.45
C ASN A 303 -30.66 27.28 27.08
N LEU A 304 -31.35 27.83 26.07
CA LEU A 304 -30.88 27.98 24.70
C LEU A 304 -29.65 28.89 24.67
N SER A 305 -28.48 28.29 24.90
CA SER A 305 -27.21 28.93 24.62
C SER A 305 -27.17 29.24 23.12
N SER A 306 -26.80 30.46 22.77
CA SER A 306 -26.75 30.93 21.38
C SER A 306 -25.74 30.18 20.50
N ASN A 307 -24.98 29.24 21.08
CA ASN A 307 -24.09 28.31 20.40
C ASN A 307 -24.48 26.85 20.76
N PRO A 308 -24.31 25.88 19.83
CA PRO A 308 -24.54 24.46 20.08
C PRO A 308 -23.59 23.87 21.13
N THR A 309 -24.10 23.01 22.03
CA THR A 309 -23.28 22.30 23.01
C THR A 309 -22.57 21.10 22.37
N VAL A 310 -21.27 20.94 22.66
CA VAL A 310 -20.42 19.86 22.15
C VAL A 310 -20.08 18.87 23.26
N TYR A 311 -19.97 17.59 22.92
CA TYR A 311 -19.60 16.48 23.82
C TYR A 311 -18.58 15.55 23.16
N ASN A 312 -17.44 15.29 23.79
CA ASN A 312 -16.40 14.38 23.28
C ASN A 312 -16.63 12.94 23.79
N CYS A 313 -17.17 12.07 22.95
CA CYS A 313 -17.37 10.66 23.24
C CYS A 313 -16.05 9.88 23.01
N CYS A 314 -15.10 10.08 23.92
CA CYS A 314 -13.70 9.65 23.79
C CYS A 314 -13.20 8.92 25.04
N SER A 315 -12.45 7.83 24.88
CA SER A 315 -11.44 7.45 25.88
C SER A 315 -10.19 8.34 25.71
N GLY A 316 -9.35 8.51 26.73
CA GLY A 316 -8.21 9.44 26.62
C GLY A 316 -7.26 9.52 27.82
N THR A 317 -6.16 10.25 27.65
CA THR A 317 -5.08 10.41 28.63
C THR A 317 -5.51 11.18 29.88
N LYS A 318 -6.27 12.28 29.71
CA LYS A 318 -6.77 13.11 30.83
C LYS A 318 -7.67 12.31 31.79
N THR A 319 -8.39 11.30 31.30
CA THR A 319 -9.22 10.39 32.09
C THR A 319 -8.55 9.04 32.38
N LYS A 320 -7.34 8.78 31.83
CA LYS A 320 -6.59 7.51 31.86
C LYS A 320 -7.40 6.29 31.39
N THR A 321 -8.35 6.46 30.47
CA THR A 321 -9.24 5.36 30.03
C THR A 321 -8.84 4.65 28.75
N CYS A 322 -7.80 5.07 28.02
CA CYS A 322 -7.32 4.41 26.79
C CYS A 322 -6.01 3.62 27.00
N LEU A 323 -5.75 2.66 26.10
CA LEU A 323 -4.42 2.07 25.93
C LEU A 323 -3.59 2.90 24.96
N ASN A 324 -2.26 2.89 25.10
CA ASN A 324 -1.36 3.27 24.01
C ASN A 324 -1.38 2.20 22.90
N LEU A 325 -0.89 2.57 21.72
CA LEU A 325 -0.92 1.70 20.55
C LEU A 325 -0.09 0.41 20.73
N GLN A 326 1.00 0.43 21.49
CA GLN A 326 1.79 -0.77 21.76
C GLN A 326 1.00 -1.78 22.59
N ASP A 327 0.42 -1.34 23.71
CA ASP A 327 -0.34 -2.21 24.60
C ASP A 327 -1.62 -2.71 23.92
N PHE A 328 -2.33 -1.83 23.21
CA PHE A 328 -3.49 -2.19 22.38
C PHE A 328 -3.17 -3.33 21.39
N LEU A 329 -2.06 -3.23 20.65
CA LEU A 329 -1.66 -4.28 19.71
C LEU A 329 -1.13 -5.53 20.42
N GLN A 330 -0.46 -5.40 21.57
CA GLN A 330 0.02 -6.54 22.35
C GLN A 330 -1.13 -7.33 22.98
N THR A 331 -2.16 -6.67 23.52
CA THR A 331 -3.40 -7.33 23.97
C THR A 331 -4.09 -8.03 22.81
N ILE A 332 -4.23 -7.37 21.65
CA ILE A 332 -4.79 -8.01 20.44
C ILE A 332 -4.00 -9.25 20.04
N ILE A 333 -2.66 -9.21 20.01
CA ILE A 333 -1.83 -10.38 19.71
C ILE A 333 -2.12 -11.51 20.70
N THR A 334 -2.12 -11.21 22.01
CA THR A 334 -2.35 -12.19 23.08
C THR A 334 -3.72 -12.87 22.94
N GLU A 335 -4.79 -12.09 22.85
CA GLU A 335 -6.15 -12.65 22.72
C GLU A 335 -6.35 -13.40 21.39
N GLN A 336 -5.73 -12.93 20.30
CA GLN A 336 -5.78 -13.61 19.01
C GLN A 336 -4.90 -14.86 18.90
N LYS A 337 -4.04 -15.16 19.88
CA LYS A 337 -3.40 -16.51 19.98
C LYS A 337 -4.44 -17.59 20.28
N ALA A 338 -5.45 -17.30 21.11
CA ALA A 338 -6.56 -18.22 21.39
C ALA A 338 -7.57 -18.31 20.22
N ILE A 339 -7.74 -17.23 19.46
CA ILE A 339 -8.77 -17.12 18.41
C ILE A 339 -8.26 -17.66 17.06
N GLN A 340 -8.66 -18.89 16.73
CA GLN A 340 -8.32 -19.54 15.46
C GLN A 340 -9.15 -18.98 14.29
N TYR A 341 -8.62 -17.96 13.60
CA TYR A 341 -9.12 -17.52 12.28
C TYR A 341 -8.83 -18.55 11.18
N GLU A 342 -9.64 -18.54 10.12
CA GLU A 342 -9.49 -19.48 9.02
C GLU A 342 -8.23 -19.27 8.15
N ASN A 343 -7.86 -20.34 7.42
CA ASN A 343 -6.88 -20.40 6.33
C ASN A 343 -5.40 -20.09 6.66
N TYR A 344 -5.05 -19.55 7.83
CA TYR A 344 -3.67 -19.08 8.14
C TYR A 344 -3.07 -19.58 9.47
N GLN A 345 -3.56 -20.71 10.00
CA GLN A 345 -3.33 -21.22 11.36
C GLN A 345 -1.86 -21.35 11.84
N PHE A 346 -0.87 -21.57 10.97
CA PHE A 346 0.48 -22.09 11.35
C PHE A 346 1.57 -21.07 11.67
N ILE A 347 1.20 -19.80 11.76
CA ILE A 347 2.10 -18.71 12.13
C ILE A 347 1.48 -18.04 13.36
N GLU A 348 2.26 -17.76 14.40
CA GLU A 348 1.75 -16.96 15.52
C GLU A 348 1.33 -15.58 15.01
N PRO A 349 0.24 -14.97 15.54
CA PRO A 349 -0.01 -13.56 15.31
C PRO A 349 1.19 -12.76 15.82
N HIS A 350 1.91 -12.10 14.90
CA HIS A 350 3.09 -11.30 15.22
C HIS A 350 3.01 -10.00 14.44
N LEU A 351 2.59 -8.94 15.12
CA LEU A 351 2.58 -7.59 14.59
C LEU A 351 3.66 -6.78 15.31
N LYS A 352 4.65 -6.29 14.57
CA LYS A 352 5.74 -5.47 15.13
C LYS A 352 5.62 -4.03 14.67
N ILE A 353 5.50 -3.10 15.63
CA ILE A 353 5.65 -1.67 15.40
C ILE A 353 7.09 -1.40 14.95
N SER A 354 7.25 -0.55 13.93
CA SER A 354 8.55 0.00 13.51
C SER A 354 8.52 1.52 13.58
N THR A 355 9.37 2.11 14.41
CA THR A 355 9.59 3.57 14.47
C THR A 355 10.47 4.05 13.30
N ASN A 356 11.48 3.25 12.93
CA ASN A 356 12.41 3.55 11.84
C ASN A 356 11.87 3.08 10.46
N ARG A 357 11.81 3.99 9.48
CA ARG A 357 11.37 3.73 8.09
C ARG A 357 12.13 2.58 7.41
N VAL A 358 13.44 2.47 7.59
CA VAL A 358 14.28 1.41 6.99
C VAL A 358 13.93 0.04 7.59
N SER A 359 13.71 -0.03 8.91
CA SER A 359 13.19 -1.22 9.58
C SER A 359 11.81 -1.59 9.05
N TYR A 360 10.89 -0.62 8.96
CA TYR A 360 9.54 -0.83 8.46
C TYR A 360 9.52 -1.41 7.04
N TYR A 361 10.15 -0.73 6.07
CA TYR A 361 10.15 -1.19 4.68
C TYR A 361 10.87 -2.53 4.50
N SER A 362 11.97 -2.79 5.22
CA SER A 362 12.66 -4.09 5.17
C SER A 362 11.78 -5.22 5.73
N ARG A 363 11.14 -5.01 6.89
CA ARG A 363 10.22 -5.99 7.50
C ARG A 363 8.99 -6.23 6.64
N ARG A 364 8.40 -5.16 6.07
CA ARG A 364 7.26 -5.25 5.13
C ARG A 364 7.64 -6.01 3.86
N PHE A 365 8.81 -5.72 3.29
CA PHE A 365 9.28 -6.40 2.08
C PHE A 365 9.45 -7.91 2.32
N ILE A 366 10.15 -8.30 3.38
CA ILE A 366 10.42 -9.71 3.70
C ILE A 366 9.16 -10.45 4.18
N GLY A 367 8.34 -9.81 5.02
CA GLY A 367 7.23 -10.45 5.73
C GLY A 367 5.88 -10.45 5.00
N GLU A 368 5.62 -9.47 4.14
CA GLU A 368 4.31 -9.25 3.50
C GLU A 368 4.42 -9.27 1.96
N ILE A 369 5.30 -8.42 1.39
CA ILE A 369 5.37 -8.19 -0.06
C ILE A 369 5.98 -9.38 -0.81
N LEU A 370 7.20 -9.80 -0.46
CA LEU A 370 7.88 -10.91 -1.13
C LEU A 370 7.07 -12.23 -1.06
N PRO A 371 6.47 -12.61 0.08
CA PRO A 371 5.54 -13.74 0.14
C PRO A 371 4.32 -13.57 -0.78
N ALA A 372 3.74 -12.36 -0.90
CA ALA A 372 2.62 -12.12 -1.80
C ALA A 372 2.99 -12.32 -3.28
N TYR A 373 4.16 -11.84 -3.72
CA TYR A 373 4.67 -12.10 -5.08
C TYR A 373 4.99 -13.58 -5.32
N LEU A 374 5.61 -14.28 -4.36
CA LEU A 374 5.88 -15.72 -4.47
C LEU A 374 4.59 -16.56 -4.54
N MET A 375 3.58 -16.21 -3.76
CA MET A 375 2.27 -16.89 -3.80
C MET A 375 1.52 -16.65 -5.11
N ASP A 376 1.53 -15.43 -5.65
CA ASP A 376 0.88 -15.12 -6.92
C ASP A 376 1.65 -15.68 -8.13
N PHE A 377 2.99 -15.76 -8.06
CA PHE A 377 3.80 -16.48 -9.04
C PHE A 377 3.53 -17.99 -9.02
N PHE A 378 3.45 -18.61 -7.84
CA PHE A 378 3.07 -20.02 -7.73
C PHE A 378 1.62 -20.28 -8.19
N ALA A 379 0.70 -19.32 -7.95
CA ALA A 379 -0.64 -19.39 -8.52
C ALA A 379 -0.59 -19.39 -10.06
N PHE A 380 0.14 -18.45 -10.67
CA PHE A 380 0.34 -18.38 -12.12
C PHE A 380 0.93 -19.69 -12.70
N VAL A 381 2.01 -20.22 -12.12
CA VAL A 381 2.63 -21.50 -12.52
C VAL A 381 1.71 -22.71 -12.32
N THR A 382 0.71 -22.62 -11.44
CA THR A 382 -0.33 -23.65 -11.24
C THR A 382 -1.66 -23.33 -11.92
N PHE A 383 -1.64 -22.46 -12.96
CA PHE A 383 -2.79 -22.04 -13.76
C PHE A 383 -3.96 -21.46 -12.94
N ARG A 384 -3.63 -20.71 -11.89
CA ARG A 384 -4.58 -20.06 -10.96
C ARG A 384 -4.37 -18.55 -10.94
N SER A 385 -5.47 -17.82 -10.75
CA SER A 385 -5.43 -16.36 -10.63
C SER A 385 -4.67 -15.91 -9.37
N GLY A 386 -3.61 -15.13 -9.54
CA GLY A 386 -2.98 -14.39 -8.44
C GLY A 386 -3.94 -13.39 -7.79
N LYS A 387 -3.89 -13.29 -6.46
CA LYS A 387 -4.75 -12.44 -5.61
C LYS A 387 -4.01 -11.78 -4.44
N MET A 388 -2.85 -12.28 -4.02
CA MET A 388 -2.13 -11.81 -2.84
C MET A 388 -1.52 -10.41 -3.03
N ILE A 389 -0.99 -10.08 -4.21
CA ILE A 389 -0.49 -8.73 -4.51
C ILE A 389 -1.65 -7.71 -4.50
N LYS A 390 -2.84 -8.13 -4.96
CA LYS A 390 -4.07 -7.31 -4.90
C LYS A 390 -4.59 -7.14 -3.46
N LEU A 391 -4.27 -8.08 -2.57
CA LEU A 391 -4.62 -8.04 -1.15
C LEU A 391 -3.65 -7.16 -0.36
N ASP A 392 -2.33 -7.32 -0.53
CA ASP A 392 -1.31 -6.42 0.05
C ASP A 392 -1.56 -4.95 -0.33
N LYS A 393 -1.85 -4.66 -1.61
CA LYS A 393 -2.19 -3.29 -2.04
C LYS A 393 -3.39 -2.69 -1.27
N LYS A 394 -4.40 -3.49 -0.92
CA LYS A 394 -5.52 -3.02 -0.08
C LYS A 394 -5.10 -2.78 1.37
N ILE A 395 -4.28 -3.67 1.94
CA ILE A 395 -3.76 -3.57 3.31
C ILE A 395 -2.83 -2.35 3.45
N ASN A 396 -1.93 -2.13 2.50
CA ASN A 396 -1.04 -0.96 2.46
C ASN A 396 -1.84 0.36 2.36
N ASN A 397 -2.91 0.42 1.55
CA ASN A 397 -3.74 1.62 1.44
C ASN A 397 -4.52 1.92 2.72
N LEU A 398 -5.01 0.89 3.42
CA LEU A 398 -5.61 1.02 4.75
C LEU A 398 -4.60 1.61 5.74
N ILE A 399 -3.41 1.02 5.86
CA ILE A 399 -2.38 1.45 6.82
C ILE A 399 -2.00 2.91 6.59
N ARG A 400 -1.76 3.33 5.34
CA ARG A 400 -1.46 4.72 4.99
C ARG A 400 -2.59 5.70 5.35
N SER A 401 -3.85 5.27 5.24
CA SER A 401 -4.99 6.11 5.64
C SER A 401 -5.19 6.21 7.16
N MET A 402 -4.53 5.33 7.93
CA MET A 402 -4.50 5.35 9.39
C MET A 402 -3.19 5.92 9.96
N GLU A 403 -2.13 6.02 9.16
CA GLU A 403 -0.78 6.46 9.56
C GLU A 403 -0.77 7.83 10.29
N PRO A 404 -1.54 8.86 9.90
CA PRO A 404 -1.62 10.10 10.67
C PRO A 404 -2.18 9.90 12.09
N PHE A 405 -3.12 8.96 12.25
CA PHE A 405 -3.79 8.66 13.51
C PHE A 405 -2.99 7.75 14.45
N SER A 406 -1.83 7.25 14.00
CA SER A 406 -0.93 6.42 14.79
C SER A 406 0.43 7.10 15.07
N GLN A 407 0.75 8.17 14.32
CA GLN A 407 1.98 8.95 14.51
C GLN A 407 1.79 10.20 15.40
N ASN A 408 0.58 10.74 15.52
CA ASN A 408 0.30 11.97 16.27
C ASN A 408 -0.52 11.69 17.54
N GLN A 409 -0.26 12.44 18.60
CA GLN A 409 -1.00 12.41 19.87
C GLN A 409 -2.07 13.51 19.89
N TRP A 410 -3.25 13.19 20.42
CA TRP A 410 -4.31 14.17 20.71
C TRP A 410 -4.80 14.05 22.14
N ILE A 411 -5.22 15.16 22.72
CA ILE A 411 -5.69 15.25 24.10
C ILE A 411 -7.11 15.83 24.10
N PHE A 412 -8.10 14.94 24.17
CA PHE A 412 -9.50 15.30 24.23
C PHE A 412 -9.91 15.75 25.65
N SER A 413 -10.71 16.82 25.71
CA SER A 413 -11.37 17.31 26.91
C SER A 413 -12.76 16.66 26.99
N ASN A 414 -13.16 16.13 28.15
CA ASN A 414 -14.44 15.43 28.32
C ASN A 414 -15.32 16.08 29.43
N LYS A 415 -15.12 17.36 29.74
CA LYS A 415 -15.79 18.08 30.84
C LYS A 415 -17.31 18.07 30.72
N ASN A 416 -17.84 18.39 29.54
CA ASN A 416 -19.29 18.39 29.28
C ASN A 416 -19.84 16.97 29.35
N SER A 417 -19.07 16.01 28.86
CA SER A 417 -19.40 14.58 28.88
C SER A 417 -19.44 13.99 30.30
N GLU A 418 -18.51 14.36 31.18
CA GLU A 418 -18.50 13.97 32.59
C GLU A 418 -19.60 14.69 33.39
N ASN A 419 -19.87 15.96 33.08
CA ASN A 419 -20.99 16.71 33.69
C ASN A 419 -22.35 16.09 33.31
N LEU A 420 -22.54 15.74 32.03
CA LEU A 420 -23.73 15.03 31.55
C LEU A 420 -23.95 13.71 32.28
N LEU A 421 -22.88 12.90 32.43
CA LEU A 421 -22.94 11.67 33.20
C LEU A 421 -23.35 11.94 34.65
N ASN A 422 -22.81 12.97 35.29
CA ASN A 422 -23.13 13.30 36.68
C ASN A 422 -24.61 13.66 36.89
N GLN A 423 -25.22 14.37 35.94
CA GLN A 423 -26.61 14.86 36.04
C GLN A 423 -27.69 13.79 35.78
N MET A 424 -27.34 12.62 35.27
CA MET A 424 -28.28 11.48 35.12
C MET A 424 -28.66 10.88 36.48
N ASN A 425 -29.89 10.38 36.64
CA ASN A 425 -30.27 9.60 37.82
C ASN A 425 -29.61 8.20 37.81
N HIS A 426 -29.74 7.45 38.91
CA HIS A 426 -29.07 6.15 39.07
C HIS A 426 -29.55 5.07 38.07
N PHE A 427 -30.83 5.05 37.71
CA PHE A 427 -31.37 4.07 36.76
C PHE A 427 -30.91 4.37 35.33
N ASP A 428 -31.01 5.63 34.90
CA ASP A 428 -30.52 6.06 33.59
C ASP A 428 -28.99 5.87 33.46
N LYS A 429 -28.21 6.04 34.54
CA LYS A 429 -26.77 5.71 34.58
C LYS A 429 -26.47 4.24 34.34
N GLN A 430 -27.38 3.33 34.69
CA GLN A 430 -27.22 1.90 34.44
C GLN A 430 -27.68 1.54 33.02
N GLU A 431 -28.88 1.97 32.63
CA GLU A 431 -29.46 1.63 31.33
C GLU A 431 -28.72 2.32 30.18
N PHE A 432 -28.51 3.64 30.24
CA PHE A 432 -27.83 4.42 29.20
C PHE A 432 -26.36 4.69 29.55
N ASN A 433 -25.68 3.72 30.17
CA ASN A 433 -24.28 3.82 30.59
C ASN A 433 -23.33 4.16 29.42
N PHE A 434 -22.56 5.24 29.54
CA PHE A 434 -21.46 5.59 28.63
C PHE A 434 -20.11 5.86 29.35
N ASP A 435 -19.97 5.44 30.61
CA ASP A 435 -18.74 5.61 31.38
C ASP A 435 -17.65 4.61 30.97
N THR A 436 -16.63 5.11 30.26
CA THR A 436 -15.48 4.31 29.81
C THR A 436 -14.50 3.94 30.93
N LYS A 437 -14.59 4.55 32.13
CA LYS A 437 -13.69 4.22 33.26
C LYS A 437 -13.91 2.80 33.78
N GLN A 438 -15.07 2.22 33.49
CA GLN A 438 -15.47 0.86 33.83
C GLN A 438 -14.98 -0.20 32.82
N LEU A 439 -14.33 0.19 31.71
CA LEU A 439 -14.04 -0.72 30.59
C LEU A 439 -12.76 -1.54 30.80
N ASN A 440 -12.91 -2.86 30.97
CA ASN A 440 -11.78 -3.78 30.96
C ASN A 440 -11.30 -4.03 29.51
N TRP A 441 -10.17 -3.43 29.15
CA TRP A 441 -9.61 -3.51 27.79
C TRP A 441 -9.30 -4.93 27.30
N SER A 442 -8.85 -5.84 28.17
CA SER A 442 -8.51 -7.20 27.75
C SER A 442 -9.77 -7.97 27.33
N SER A 443 -10.78 -8.00 28.20
CA SER A 443 -12.07 -8.64 27.89
C SER A 443 -12.74 -8.01 26.68
N TYR A 444 -12.71 -6.68 26.57
CA TYR A 444 -13.27 -5.95 25.43
C TYR A 444 -12.57 -6.32 24.10
N LEU A 445 -11.24 -6.31 24.04
CA LEU A 445 -10.48 -6.61 22.80
C LEU A 445 -10.56 -8.10 22.40
N ARG A 446 -10.72 -8.99 23.39
CA ARG A 446 -11.05 -10.40 23.20
C ARG A 446 -12.42 -10.57 22.55
N ASN A 447 -13.46 -9.96 23.14
CA ASN A 447 -14.84 -10.06 22.65
C ASN A 447 -15.01 -9.37 21.28
N TYR A 448 -14.35 -8.23 21.04
CA TYR A 448 -14.25 -7.58 19.73
C TYR A 448 -13.61 -8.54 18.71
N SER A 449 -12.48 -9.17 19.02
CA SER A 449 -11.84 -10.15 18.11
C SER A 449 -12.76 -11.33 17.78
N ILE A 450 -13.45 -11.92 18.78
CA ILE A 450 -14.47 -12.96 18.59
C ILE A 450 -15.61 -12.44 17.70
N GLY A 451 -16.04 -11.20 17.92
CA GLY A 451 -17.06 -10.49 17.13
C GLY A 451 -16.70 -10.33 15.67
N THR A 452 -15.46 -9.93 15.35
CA THR A 452 -15.00 -9.85 13.95
C THR A 452 -15.04 -11.22 13.27
N LYS A 453 -14.73 -12.30 13.99
CA LYS A 453 -14.85 -13.67 13.48
C LYS A 453 -16.31 -14.07 13.23
N LYS A 454 -17.19 -13.86 14.22
CA LYS A 454 -18.62 -14.28 14.17
C LYS A 454 -19.46 -13.45 13.18
N TYR A 455 -19.47 -12.12 13.32
CA TYR A 455 -20.42 -11.25 12.61
C TYR A 455 -19.89 -10.76 11.26
N LEU A 456 -18.62 -10.34 11.22
CA LEU A 456 -18.05 -9.69 10.05
C LEU A 456 -17.45 -10.70 9.04
N LEU A 457 -16.72 -11.69 9.53
CA LEU A 457 -16.12 -12.74 8.70
C LEU A 457 -17.05 -13.95 8.47
N LYS A 458 -18.06 -14.13 9.33
CA LYS A 458 -18.98 -15.28 9.35
C LYS A 458 -18.26 -16.63 9.46
N GLU A 459 -17.11 -16.65 10.17
CA GLU A 459 -16.30 -17.85 10.40
C GLU A 459 -16.77 -18.60 11.67
N PRO A 460 -16.84 -19.94 11.65
CA PRO A 460 -17.35 -20.73 12.77
C PRO A 460 -16.44 -20.61 14.00
N LEU A 461 -17.01 -20.36 15.18
CA LEU A 461 -16.24 -20.16 16.41
C LEU A 461 -15.51 -21.42 16.90
N HIS A 462 -16.04 -22.62 16.60
CA HIS A 462 -15.46 -23.90 17.01
C HIS A 462 -14.12 -24.22 16.31
N GLN A 463 -13.40 -25.24 16.80
CA GLN A 463 -12.12 -25.67 16.22
C GLN A 463 -12.28 -26.12 14.77
N LEU A 464 -11.44 -25.56 13.89
CA LEU A 464 -11.50 -25.82 12.46
C LEU A 464 -11.04 -27.25 12.14
N SER A 465 -11.78 -27.94 11.27
CA SER A 465 -11.61 -29.38 11.04
C SER A 465 -10.17 -29.79 10.69
N ARG A 466 -9.73 -30.98 11.15
CA ARG A 466 -8.40 -31.58 10.89
C ARG A 466 -7.97 -31.53 9.42
N ARG A 467 -8.93 -31.51 8.47
CA ARG A 467 -8.69 -31.42 7.01
C ARG A 467 -8.21 -30.02 6.57
N SER A 468 -8.70 -28.95 7.21
CA SER A 468 -8.20 -27.57 7.02
C SER A 468 -6.77 -27.41 7.57
N THR A 469 -6.56 -27.97 8.77
CA THR A 469 -5.28 -28.03 9.49
C THR A 469 -4.21 -28.71 8.63
N ARG A 470 -4.51 -29.89 8.07
CA ARG A 470 -3.58 -30.64 7.20
C ARG A 470 -3.22 -29.87 5.92
N LYS A 471 -4.19 -29.24 5.24
CA LYS A 471 -3.92 -28.43 4.04
C LYS A 471 -3.00 -27.23 4.34
N THR A 472 -3.16 -26.60 5.50
CA THR A 472 -2.36 -25.42 5.87
C THR A 472 -0.98 -25.81 6.42
N LYS A 473 -0.83 -26.96 7.12
CA LYS A 473 0.49 -27.54 7.46
C LYS A 473 1.35 -27.78 6.21
N ILE A 474 0.77 -28.36 5.16
CA ILE A 474 1.49 -28.65 3.90
C ILE A 474 2.02 -27.36 3.26
N ARG A 475 1.21 -26.30 3.21
CA ARG A 475 1.64 -24.96 2.72
C ARG A 475 2.77 -24.37 3.56
N TYR A 476 2.70 -24.48 4.89
CA TYR A 476 3.71 -23.96 5.79
C TYR A 476 5.06 -24.68 5.65
N TRP A 477 5.05 -26.02 5.62
CA TRP A 477 6.26 -26.81 5.36
C TRP A 477 6.87 -26.51 3.99
N PHE A 478 6.04 -26.36 2.95
CA PHE A 478 6.50 -25.95 1.62
C PHE A 478 7.19 -24.58 1.64
N SER A 479 6.64 -23.60 2.38
CA SER A 479 7.28 -22.29 2.57
C SER A 479 8.60 -22.35 3.34
N ILE A 480 8.73 -23.22 4.35
CA ILE A 480 10.00 -23.46 5.05
C ILE A 480 11.03 -24.06 4.10
N ILE A 481 10.66 -25.11 3.36
CA ILE A 481 11.54 -25.77 2.39
C ILE A 481 12.00 -24.77 1.32
N LEU A 482 11.09 -23.94 0.79
CA LEU A 482 11.43 -22.90 -0.17
C LEU A 482 12.38 -21.83 0.43
N PHE A 483 12.16 -21.40 1.67
CA PHE A 483 13.04 -20.46 2.36
C PHE A 483 14.44 -21.05 2.60
N LEU A 484 14.52 -22.32 3.04
CA LEU A 484 15.78 -23.05 3.21
C LEU A 484 16.52 -23.23 1.87
N LEU A 485 15.82 -23.58 0.79
CA LEU A 485 16.39 -23.66 -0.56
C LEU A 485 16.94 -22.31 -1.03
N ILE A 486 16.19 -21.21 -0.87
CA ILE A 486 16.64 -19.86 -1.19
C ILE A 486 17.87 -19.49 -0.34
N THR A 487 17.85 -19.78 0.96
CA THR A 487 18.96 -19.52 1.88
C THR A 487 20.21 -20.33 1.50
N LEU A 488 20.07 -21.61 1.14
CA LEU A 488 21.17 -22.47 0.69
C LEU A 488 21.74 -22.02 -0.66
N ILE A 489 20.89 -21.53 -1.58
CA ILE A 489 21.33 -20.92 -2.84
C ILE A 489 22.12 -19.64 -2.56
N VAL A 490 21.58 -18.74 -1.72
CA VAL A 490 22.24 -17.49 -1.33
C VAL A 490 23.56 -17.77 -0.59
N GLN A 491 23.60 -18.70 0.36
CA GLN A 491 24.82 -19.13 1.04
C GLN A 491 25.84 -19.74 0.09
N ARG A 492 25.43 -20.58 -0.88
CA ARG A 492 26.33 -21.08 -1.93
C ARG A 492 26.88 -19.95 -2.81
N ARG A 493 26.05 -18.96 -3.19
CA ARG A 493 26.51 -17.78 -3.94
C ARG A 493 27.47 -16.92 -3.11
N ILE A 494 27.17 -16.62 -1.85
CA ILE A 494 28.05 -15.87 -0.94
C ILE A 494 29.37 -16.63 -0.71
N LYS A 495 29.33 -17.96 -0.50
CA LYS A 495 30.53 -18.77 -0.32
C LYS A 495 31.39 -18.80 -1.59
N MET A 496 30.79 -18.86 -2.78
CA MET A 496 31.53 -18.67 -4.05
C MET A 496 32.09 -17.25 -4.18
N ILE A 497 31.33 -16.20 -3.84
CA ILE A 497 31.79 -14.80 -3.90
C ILE A 497 32.98 -14.60 -2.95
N ASN A 498 32.91 -15.11 -1.72
CA ASN A 498 34.03 -15.04 -0.77
C ASN A 498 35.24 -15.88 -1.23
N GLN A 499 35.02 -17.04 -1.87
CA GLN A 499 36.11 -17.83 -2.48
C GLN A 499 36.73 -17.12 -3.71
N LEU A 500 35.93 -16.43 -4.52
CA LEU A 500 36.40 -15.59 -5.62
C LEU A 500 37.17 -14.38 -5.09
N LEU A 501 36.67 -13.70 -4.06
CA LEU A 501 37.33 -12.57 -3.42
C LEU A 501 38.65 -12.99 -2.76
N GLN A 502 38.69 -14.12 -2.06
CA GLN A 502 39.93 -14.69 -1.52
C GLN A 502 40.91 -15.15 -2.62
N ARG A 503 40.42 -15.67 -3.75
CA ARG A 503 41.27 -15.97 -4.91
C ARG A 503 41.84 -14.70 -5.54
N LEU A 504 41.02 -13.67 -5.73
CA LEU A 504 41.46 -12.35 -6.21
C LEU A 504 42.47 -11.72 -5.25
N LEU A 505 42.22 -11.72 -3.95
CA LEU A 505 43.18 -11.24 -2.94
C LEU A 505 44.49 -12.04 -2.96
N ARG A 506 44.45 -13.38 -3.10
CA ARG A 506 45.67 -14.19 -3.29
C ARG A 506 46.39 -13.92 -4.61
N ILE A 507 45.67 -13.57 -5.68
CA ILE A 507 46.26 -13.17 -6.96
C ILE A 507 46.92 -11.80 -6.83
N CYS A 508 46.22 -10.80 -6.28
CA CYS A 508 46.79 -9.47 -6.01
C CYS A 508 47.98 -9.54 -5.05
N PHE A 509 47.91 -10.35 -3.99
CA PHE A 509 49.02 -10.54 -3.06
C PHE A 509 50.20 -11.26 -3.71
N ARG A 510 49.97 -12.30 -4.53
CA ARG A 510 51.05 -12.93 -5.34
C ARG A 510 51.63 -11.98 -6.39
N PHE A 511 50.82 -11.07 -6.95
CA PHE A 511 51.29 -10.06 -7.88
C PHE A 511 52.14 -9.00 -7.16
N PHE A 512 51.70 -8.53 -5.98
CA PHE A 512 52.44 -7.63 -5.10
C PHE A 512 53.76 -8.26 -4.62
N ILE A 513 53.73 -9.50 -4.14
CA ILE A 513 54.94 -10.26 -3.80
C ILE A 513 55.87 -10.39 -5.01
N LYS A 514 55.35 -10.61 -6.23
CA LYS A 514 56.18 -10.65 -7.45
C LYS A 514 56.71 -9.29 -7.89
N THR A 515 55.99 -8.18 -7.68
CA THR A 515 56.50 -6.83 -7.99
C THR A 515 57.52 -6.38 -6.94
N MET A 516 57.31 -6.70 -5.66
CA MET A 516 58.32 -6.50 -4.61
C MET A 516 59.55 -7.38 -4.84
N ALA A 517 59.40 -8.67 -5.14
CA ALA A 517 60.53 -9.55 -5.47
C ALA A 517 61.22 -9.16 -6.80
N PHE A 518 60.52 -8.53 -7.75
CA PHE A 518 61.14 -7.96 -8.94
C PHE A 518 61.94 -6.69 -8.61
N VAL A 519 61.40 -5.78 -7.79
CA VAL A 519 62.13 -4.59 -7.29
C VAL A 519 63.33 -5.00 -6.44
N VAL A 520 63.20 -6.02 -5.60
CA VAL A 520 64.29 -6.56 -4.78
C VAL A 520 65.34 -7.29 -5.63
N ASN A 521 64.96 -8.13 -6.61
CA ASN A 521 65.92 -8.69 -7.58
C ASN A 521 66.58 -7.65 -8.51
N GLN A 522 66.06 -6.42 -8.58
CA GLN A 522 66.72 -5.29 -9.26
C GLN A 522 67.66 -4.50 -8.32
N LEU A 523 67.68 -4.83 -7.03
CA LEU A 523 68.58 -4.29 -6.00
C LEU A 523 69.61 -5.35 -5.53
N GLU A 524 69.27 -6.64 -5.60
CA GLU A 524 70.06 -7.78 -5.15
C GLU A 524 70.82 -8.48 -6.31
N THR A 525 71.29 -7.73 -7.31
CA THR A 525 72.24 -8.26 -8.32
C THR A 525 73.67 -8.37 -7.79
N CYS A 526 73.82 -8.82 -6.54
CA CYS A 526 75.09 -9.09 -5.86
C CYS A 526 75.03 -10.47 -5.17
N ASP A 527 76.00 -11.31 -5.49
CA ASP A 527 76.56 -12.41 -4.68
C ASP A 527 75.66 -13.57 -4.19
N THR A 528 75.46 -14.55 -5.09
CA THR A 528 75.79 -15.99 -4.90
C THR A 528 75.19 -16.91 -3.79
N LEU A 529 75.02 -18.19 -4.17
CA LEU A 529 75.17 -19.45 -3.39
C LEU A 529 73.99 -20.14 -2.63
N TYR A 530 73.60 -21.30 -3.21
CA TYR A 530 73.51 -22.67 -2.61
C TYR A 530 72.27 -23.21 -1.82
N ILE A 531 71.72 -24.32 -2.36
CA ILE A 531 70.81 -25.36 -1.79
C ILE A 531 71.42 -26.07 -0.56
N PRO A 532 70.69 -26.80 0.35
CA PRO A 532 69.56 -27.75 0.11
C PRO A 532 68.46 -27.70 1.24
N LYS A 533 67.54 -28.64 1.59
CA LYS A 533 66.87 -29.89 1.09
C LYS A 533 65.50 -30.06 1.86
N PRO A 534 64.60 -31.02 1.56
CA PRO A 534 63.27 -31.16 2.21
C PRO A 534 63.20 -32.21 3.36
N LEU A 535 62.05 -32.26 4.07
CA LEU A 535 61.72 -33.23 5.13
C LEU A 535 60.77 -34.35 4.66
N ASP A 536 60.78 -35.49 5.36
CA ASP A 536 60.09 -36.75 5.02
C ASP A 536 58.66 -36.87 5.65
N ILE A 537 57.80 -37.69 5.03
CA ILE A 537 56.34 -37.84 5.29
C ILE A 537 55.99 -39.29 5.72
N SER A 538 56.98 -40.14 5.98
CA SER A 538 56.89 -41.61 6.16
C SER A 538 56.08 -42.18 7.35
N LYS A 539 55.19 -41.42 8.02
CA LYS A 539 54.58 -41.84 9.31
C LYS A 539 53.08 -42.11 9.38
N GLU A 540 52.23 -41.64 8.45
CA GLU A 540 50.78 -41.88 8.53
C GLU A 540 50.15 -42.28 7.19
N LEU A 541 50.09 -43.59 6.93
CA LEU A 541 48.86 -44.37 6.66
C LEU A 541 49.20 -45.70 5.97
N SER A 542 48.96 -46.81 6.67
CA SER A 542 49.09 -48.17 6.15
C SER A 542 47.74 -48.86 6.01
N PHE A 543 47.72 -49.90 5.16
CA PHE A 543 46.67 -50.92 4.90
C PHE A 543 45.57 -50.65 3.85
N ARG A 544 45.51 -51.59 2.88
CA ARG A 544 44.42 -51.93 1.92
C ARG A 544 44.12 -50.86 0.86
N ASP A 545 44.66 -50.88 -0.36
CA ASP A 545 45.29 -51.99 -1.13
C ASP A 545 46.60 -51.58 -1.84
N SER A 546 47.61 -52.44 -1.74
CA SER A 546 49.00 -52.12 -2.12
C SER A 546 49.34 -52.23 -3.60
N SER A 547 48.52 -52.86 -4.45
CA SER A 547 48.77 -52.93 -5.91
C SER A 547 48.33 -51.65 -6.64
N LEU A 548 47.12 -51.17 -6.38
CA LEU A 548 46.59 -49.93 -6.96
C LEU A 548 47.22 -48.66 -6.37
N ALA A 549 47.66 -48.70 -5.10
CA ALA A 549 48.42 -47.61 -4.49
C ALA A 549 49.74 -47.34 -5.23
N ILE A 550 50.50 -48.39 -5.55
CA ILE A 550 51.80 -48.27 -6.24
C ILE A 550 51.64 -47.67 -7.65
N GLU A 551 50.59 -48.04 -8.41
CA GLU A 551 50.34 -47.43 -9.72
C GLU A 551 49.97 -45.93 -9.60
N PHE A 552 49.17 -45.54 -8.60
CA PHE A 552 48.77 -44.14 -8.41
C PHE A 552 49.87 -43.25 -7.85
N GLN A 553 50.67 -43.71 -6.87
CA GLN A 553 51.83 -42.96 -6.37
C GLN A 553 52.84 -42.67 -7.50
N SER A 554 53.01 -43.61 -8.44
CA SER A 554 53.88 -43.42 -9.61
C SER A 554 53.45 -42.30 -10.59
N ILE A 555 52.22 -41.78 -10.42
CA ILE A 555 51.58 -40.77 -11.27
C ILE A 555 51.45 -39.41 -10.56
N GLU A 556 51.20 -39.36 -9.25
CA GLU A 556 51.05 -38.09 -8.52
C GLU A 556 52.38 -37.48 -8.02
N GLU A 557 53.42 -38.27 -7.76
CA GLU A 557 54.73 -37.74 -7.29
C GLU A 557 55.72 -37.42 -8.42
N ARG A 558 55.43 -37.77 -9.67
CA ARG A 558 56.22 -37.24 -10.79
C ARG A 558 55.78 -35.81 -11.05
N GLU A 559 56.64 -34.85 -10.74
CA GLU A 559 56.56 -33.52 -11.34
C GLU A 559 56.34 -33.66 -12.84
N ILE A 560 55.18 -33.20 -13.32
CA ILE A 560 55.03 -32.87 -14.74
C ILE A 560 55.76 -31.54 -14.92
N ASP A 561 57.09 -31.64 -14.89
CA ASP A 561 58.02 -30.68 -15.47
C ASP A 561 57.38 -30.10 -16.74
N THR A 562 57.44 -28.78 -16.88
CA THR A 562 56.86 -28.01 -17.98
C THR A 562 57.15 -28.59 -19.37
N LEU A 563 58.29 -29.28 -19.54
CA LEU A 563 58.65 -29.99 -20.77
C LEU A 563 57.68 -31.14 -21.15
N ASN A 564 56.99 -31.72 -20.18
CA ASN A 564 56.05 -32.84 -20.35
C ASN A 564 54.59 -32.43 -20.61
N LEU A 565 54.23 -31.14 -20.48
CA LEU A 565 52.88 -30.66 -20.84
C LEU A 565 52.49 -31.03 -22.28
N VAL A 566 53.50 -31.01 -23.16
CA VAL A 566 53.46 -31.34 -24.60
C VAL A 566 53.02 -32.79 -24.87
N LYS A 567 53.14 -33.70 -23.89
CA LYS A 567 52.69 -35.10 -24.00
C LYS A 567 51.25 -35.32 -23.50
N LEU A 568 50.62 -34.32 -22.85
CA LEU A 568 49.38 -34.54 -22.11
C LEU A 568 48.14 -34.66 -23.00
N VAL A 569 48.05 -33.87 -24.08
CA VAL A 569 46.89 -33.88 -24.99
C VAL A 569 46.75 -35.22 -25.74
N GLN A 570 47.86 -35.84 -26.15
CA GLN A 570 47.84 -37.20 -26.76
C GLN A 570 47.35 -38.28 -25.80
N ARG A 571 47.66 -38.17 -24.50
CA ARG A 571 47.27 -39.16 -23.49
C ARG A 571 45.76 -39.24 -23.27
N THR A 572 44.96 -38.34 -23.85
CA THR A 572 43.50 -38.35 -23.77
C THR A 572 42.89 -39.68 -24.25
N HIS A 573 43.29 -40.15 -25.45
CA HIS A 573 42.75 -41.38 -26.06
C HIS A 573 43.82 -42.41 -26.48
N ARG A 574 45.14 -42.11 -26.39
CA ARG A 574 46.25 -43.02 -26.76
C ARG A 574 46.23 -43.57 -28.22
N ALA A 575 45.38 -43.05 -29.10
CA ALA A 575 45.17 -43.61 -30.44
C ALA A 575 46.29 -43.32 -31.47
N TYR A 576 47.20 -42.37 -31.19
CA TYR A 576 48.33 -42.04 -32.07
C TYR A 576 49.47 -41.34 -31.30
N GLU A 577 50.68 -41.42 -31.85
CA GLU A 577 51.82 -40.56 -31.48
C GLU A 577 52.12 -39.58 -32.61
N ALA A 578 52.16 -38.29 -32.29
CA ALA A 578 52.56 -37.21 -33.20
C ALA A 578 53.82 -36.50 -32.70
N THR A 579 54.57 -35.90 -33.64
CA THR A 579 55.86 -35.22 -33.43
C THR A 579 55.75 -33.96 -32.55
N ALA A 580 56.87 -33.47 -32.02
CA ALA A 580 56.90 -32.30 -31.13
C ALA A 580 56.26 -31.01 -31.71
N PRO A 581 56.48 -30.63 -33.00
CA PRO A 581 55.82 -29.45 -33.57
C PRO A 581 54.28 -29.62 -33.63
N LEU A 582 53.80 -30.80 -34.00
CA LEU A 582 52.36 -31.07 -34.06
C LEU A 582 51.73 -31.14 -32.65
N ARG A 583 52.44 -31.70 -31.66
CA ARG A 583 52.04 -31.63 -30.24
C ARG A 583 51.88 -30.17 -29.76
N PHE A 584 52.78 -29.27 -30.17
CA PHE A 584 52.72 -27.84 -29.82
C PHE A 584 51.55 -27.13 -30.52
N LEU A 585 51.38 -27.33 -31.83
CA LEU A 585 50.23 -26.78 -32.59
C LEU A 585 48.88 -27.23 -32.01
N LEU A 586 48.73 -28.51 -31.67
CA LEU A 586 47.49 -29.04 -31.05
C LEU A 586 47.22 -28.41 -29.67
N LEU A 587 48.26 -28.13 -28.87
CA LEU A 587 48.12 -27.39 -27.62
C LEU A 587 47.72 -25.93 -27.83
N LEU A 588 48.24 -25.28 -28.88
CA LEU A 588 47.96 -23.89 -29.21
C LEU A 588 46.52 -23.73 -29.71
N PHE A 589 46.04 -24.63 -30.58
CA PHE A 589 44.62 -24.70 -30.97
C PHE A 589 43.71 -25.07 -29.80
N ALA A 590 44.11 -26.00 -28.93
CA ALA A 590 43.33 -26.35 -27.73
C ALA A 590 43.18 -25.14 -26.78
N ALA A 591 44.24 -24.34 -26.58
CA ALA A 591 44.16 -23.09 -25.82
C ALA A 591 43.26 -22.04 -26.53
N GLY A 592 43.39 -21.91 -27.85
CA GLY A 592 42.56 -21.04 -28.69
C GLY A 592 41.06 -21.38 -28.68
N SER A 593 40.69 -22.62 -28.33
CA SER A 593 39.29 -23.03 -28.19
C SER A 593 38.55 -22.43 -26.99
N VAL A 594 39.27 -21.77 -26.07
CA VAL A 594 38.74 -21.15 -24.84
C VAL A 594 38.07 -22.14 -23.86
N GLN A 595 38.25 -23.46 -24.04
CA GLN A 595 37.67 -24.51 -23.17
C GLN A 595 38.45 -24.76 -21.86
N GLY A 596 39.31 -23.82 -21.45
CA GLY A 596 40.19 -23.92 -20.27
C GLY A 596 41.62 -24.34 -20.62
N SER A 597 42.42 -24.70 -19.61
CA SER A 597 43.77 -25.21 -19.86
C SER A 597 43.72 -26.66 -20.36
N GLY A 598 44.69 -27.08 -21.17
CA GLY A 598 44.77 -28.47 -21.64
C GLY A 598 44.78 -29.50 -20.50
N GLN A 599 45.41 -29.18 -19.36
CA GLN A 599 45.35 -30.00 -18.15
C GLN A 599 43.92 -30.16 -17.59
N TRP A 600 43.17 -29.06 -17.51
CA TRP A 600 41.79 -29.06 -17.01
C TRP A 600 40.85 -29.82 -17.97
N TRP A 601 41.00 -29.58 -19.27
CA TRP A 601 40.20 -30.21 -20.31
C TRP A 601 40.45 -31.73 -20.39
N VAL A 602 41.72 -32.17 -20.45
CA VAL A 602 42.06 -33.60 -20.50
C VAL A 602 41.58 -34.34 -19.24
N ARG A 603 41.63 -33.69 -18.06
CA ARG A 603 41.05 -34.24 -16.82
C ARG A 603 39.54 -34.39 -16.93
N GLY A 604 38.82 -33.31 -17.27
CA GLY A 604 37.36 -33.31 -17.39
C GLY A 604 36.83 -34.28 -18.43
N HIS A 605 37.47 -34.34 -19.61
CA HIS A 605 37.12 -35.23 -20.71
C HIS A 605 37.32 -36.70 -20.35
N ARG A 606 38.41 -37.05 -19.65
CA ARG A 606 38.61 -38.41 -19.11
C ARG A 606 37.60 -38.77 -18.02
N THR A 607 37.20 -37.81 -17.17
CA THR A 607 36.12 -38.03 -16.19
C THR A 607 34.78 -38.24 -16.88
N HIS A 608 34.45 -37.46 -17.92
CA HIS A 608 33.28 -37.67 -18.76
C HIS A 608 33.27 -39.09 -19.35
N HIS A 609 34.33 -39.50 -20.06
CA HIS A 609 34.43 -40.86 -20.62
C HIS A 609 34.37 -42.01 -19.59
N ARG A 610 34.74 -41.77 -18.32
CA ARG A 610 34.65 -42.76 -17.24
C ARG A 610 33.26 -42.85 -16.60
N TYR A 611 32.46 -41.79 -16.67
CA TYR A 611 31.20 -41.65 -15.92
C TYR A 611 30.00 -41.25 -16.79
N VAL A 612 30.11 -41.35 -18.12
CA VAL A 612 29.14 -40.95 -19.16
C VAL A 612 27.69 -41.05 -18.69
N VAL A 613 26.95 -39.94 -18.79
CA VAL A 613 25.51 -39.82 -18.46
C VAL A 613 25.15 -39.97 -16.97
N THR A 614 26.03 -40.47 -16.10
CA THR A 614 25.79 -40.53 -14.65
C THR A 614 25.86 -39.15 -13.97
N ASP A 615 25.47 -39.08 -12.69
CA ASP A 615 25.57 -37.85 -11.89
C ASP A 615 27.02 -37.35 -11.68
N LEU A 616 28.03 -38.21 -11.85
CA LEU A 616 29.46 -37.88 -11.70
C LEU A 616 30.09 -37.32 -12.99
N ASP A 617 29.38 -37.33 -14.12
CA ASP A 617 29.86 -36.80 -15.39
C ASP A 617 29.88 -35.25 -15.38
N PRO A 618 31.06 -34.60 -15.50
CA PRO A 618 31.19 -33.14 -15.47
C PRO A 618 30.59 -32.47 -16.71
N TYR A 619 30.39 -33.22 -17.80
CA TYR A 619 29.86 -32.75 -19.07
C TYR A 619 28.50 -33.40 -19.42
N SER A 620 27.83 -34.03 -18.44
CA SER A 620 26.51 -34.66 -18.56
C SER A 620 25.53 -33.77 -19.34
N ALA A 621 24.97 -34.30 -20.43
CA ALA A 621 24.06 -33.55 -21.30
C ALA A 621 22.89 -32.92 -20.52
N HIS A 622 22.30 -33.67 -19.57
CA HIS A 622 21.22 -33.21 -18.70
C HIS A 622 21.60 -31.98 -17.83
N LYS A 623 22.89 -31.78 -17.55
CA LYS A 623 23.43 -30.65 -16.79
C LYS A 623 23.93 -29.52 -17.69
N GLY A 624 24.37 -29.84 -18.91
CA GLY A 624 24.87 -28.89 -19.90
C GLY A 624 23.79 -28.13 -20.67
N VAL A 625 22.70 -28.81 -21.08
CA VAL A 625 21.69 -28.27 -22.02
C VAL A 625 21.12 -26.92 -21.56
N LEU A 626 20.65 -26.79 -20.33
CA LEU A 626 20.05 -25.53 -19.85
C LEU A 626 21.04 -24.35 -19.88
N ARG A 627 22.32 -24.60 -19.58
CA ARG A 627 23.37 -23.57 -19.66
C ARG A 627 23.65 -23.17 -21.11
N LEU A 628 23.79 -24.15 -22.01
CA LEU A 628 24.04 -23.89 -23.43
C LEU A 628 22.87 -23.16 -24.07
N VAL A 629 21.64 -23.60 -23.82
CA VAL A 629 20.39 -22.95 -24.26
C VAL A 629 20.37 -21.49 -23.79
N ILE A 630 20.51 -21.22 -22.48
CA ILE A 630 20.46 -19.84 -21.96
C ILE A 630 21.55 -18.97 -22.58
N ILE A 631 22.80 -19.44 -22.68
CA ILE A 631 23.90 -18.65 -23.23
C ILE A 631 23.68 -18.37 -24.73
N HIS A 632 23.42 -19.40 -25.54
CA HIS A 632 23.24 -19.22 -26.98
C HIS A 632 22.01 -18.36 -27.29
N HIS A 633 20.87 -18.61 -26.64
CA HIS A 633 19.68 -17.80 -26.87
C HIS A 633 19.86 -16.36 -26.37
N SER A 634 20.61 -16.11 -25.29
CA SER A 634 20.89 -14.72 -24.84
C SER A 634 21.85 -13.99 -25.79
N THR A 635 22.82 -14.68 -26.41
CA THR A 635 23.70 -14.08 -27.41
C THR A 635 22.98 -13.84 -28.73
N PHE A 636 22.27 -14.83 -29.28
CA PHE A 636 21.63 -14.72 -30.58
C PHE A 636 20.32 -13.92 -30.57
N CYS A 637 19.62 -13.79 -29.43
CA CYS A 637 18.41 -12.96 -29.38
C CYS A 637 18.67 -11.45 -29.48
N VAL A 638 19.93 -10.99 -29.40
CA VAL A 638 20.29 -9.60 -29.77
C VAL A 638 19.73 -9.30 -31.18
N ASN A 639 20.01 -10.17 -32.14
CA ASN A 639 19.67 -10.03 -33.56
C ASN A 639 18.17 -10.24 -33.87
N SER A 640 17.29 -10.12 -32.87
CA SER A 640 15.83 -10.29 -33.03
C SER A 640 15.07 -9.50 -31.97
N LEU A 641 15.33 -9.75 -30.68
CA LEU A 641 14.70 -9.05 -29.56
C LEU A 641 15.05 -7.55 -29.59
N ALA A 642 16.29 -7.21 -29.93
CA ALA A 642 16.77 -5.83 -30.06
C ALA A 642 16.40 -5.16 -31.38
N HIS A 643 15.66 -5.84 -32.27
CA HIS A 643 15.10 -5.29 -33.52
C HIS A 643 13.56 -5.22 -33.50
N TYR A 644 12.90 -5.70 -32.45
CA TYR A 644 11.43 -5.77 -32.35
C TYR A 644 10.87 -5.14 -31.07
N LEU A 645 11.62 -5.19 -29.95
CA LEU A 645 11.19 -4.64 -28.67
C LEU A 645 12.04 -3.44 -28.27
N GLY A 646 11.39 -2.29 -28.08
CA GLY A 646 12.01 -1.07 -27.56
C GLY A 646 11.78 0.17 -28.42
N ASP A 647 12.45 1.25 -28.02
CA ASP A 647 12.33 2.57 -28.63
C ASP A 647 13.29 2.78 -29.80
N ALA A 648 12.80 3.46 -30.83
CA ALA A 648 13.61 4.16 -31.82
C ALA A 648 13.97 5.53 -31.23
N THR A 649 15.17 5.65 -30.64
CA THR A 649 15.61 6.80 -29.83
C THR A 649 16.35 7.83 -30.67
N PHE A 650 17.11 7.39 -31.67
CA PHE A 650 18.03 8.20 -32.48
C PHE A 650 17.74 8.09 -33.99
N ASP A 651 17.36 6.89 -34.46
CA ASP A 651 16.90 6.64 -35.83
C ASP A 651 15.71 5.66 -35.87
N ASP A 652 14.91 5.71 -36.92
CA ASP A 652 13.78 4.80 -37.20
C ASP A 652 13.76 4.23 -38.63
N LYS A 653 14.73 4.57 -39.48
CA LYS A 653 14.88 4.02 -40.85
C LYS A 653 15.17 2.51 -40.78
N HIS A 654 15.77 2.08 -39.69
CA HIS A 654 16.18 0.71 -39.42
C HIS A 654 15.42 0.10 -38.23
N SER A 655 15.39 -1.23 -38.15
CA SER A 655 14.72 -1.98 -37.07
C SER A 655 15.35 -1.92 -35.66
N PRO A 656 16.66 -1.67 -35.42
CA PRO A 656 17.27 -1.67 -34.08
C PRO A 656 16.56 -0.78 -33.05
N ARG A 657 16.42 -1.27 -31.81
CA ARG A 657 15.71 -0.63 -30.70
C ARG A 657 16.53 -0.57 -29.41
N ASP A 658 16.27 0.44 -28.59
CA ASP A 658 16.75 0.52 -27.22
C ASP A 658 15.75 -0.11 -26.25
N HIS A 659 16.18 -1.10 -25.45
CA HIS A 659 15.32 -1.77 -24.47
C HIS A 659 16.07 -2.29 -23.24
N LEU A 660 15.63 -1.86 -22.05
CA LEU A 660 16.31 -2.14 -20.78
C LEU A 660 16.43 -3.64 -20.44
N PHE A 661 15.37 -4.43 -20.64
CA PHE A 661 15.44 -5.87 -20.37
C PHE A 661 16.34 -6.60 -21.36
N THR A 662 16.36 -6.18 -22.62
CA THR A 662 17.32 -6.68 -23.61
C THR A 662 18.74 -6.35 -23.15
N ALA A 663 19.02 -5.10 -22.75
CA ALA A 663 20.34 -4.69 -22.26
C ALA A 663 20.79 -5.44 -20.98
N LEU A 664 19.85 -5.80 -20.09
CA LEU A 664 20.13 -6.63 -18.91
C LEU A 664 20.50 -8.07 -19.26
N LEU A 665 19.81 -8.69 -20.23
CA LEU A 665 20.10 -10.06 -20.70
C LEU A 665 21.40 -10.13 -21.54
N THR A 666 21.72 -9.04 -22.24
CA THR A 666 22.81 -8.97 -23.24
C THR A 666 24.00 -8.13 -22.76
N PHE A 667 24.11 -7.88 -21.45
CA PHE A 667 25.21 -7.14 -20.80
C PHE A 667 25.46 -5.70 -21.30
N GLY A 668 24.56 -5.16 -22.12
CA GLY A 668 24.60 -3.78 -22.62
C GLY A 668 24.31 -3.62 -24.11
N GLU A 669 24.23 -4.70 -24.88
CA GLU A 669 24.00 -4.65 -26.35
C GLU A 669 22.57 -4.28 -26.73
N GLY A 670 21.61 -4.44 -25.81
CA GLY A 670 20.21 -4.01 -25.98
C GLY A 670 19.96 -2.49 -25.95
N TYR A 671 21.00 -1.65 -25.94
CA TYR A 671 20.90 -0.25 -26.40
C TYR A 671 21.26 -0.20 -27.90
N HIS A 672 20.46 -0.92 -28.69
CA HIS A 672 20.83 -1.33 -30.04
C HIS A 672 20.59 -0.21 -31.05
N ASN A 673 19.60 0.64 -30.82
CA ASN A 673 19.34 1.81 -31.68
C ASN A 673 20.52 2.80 -31.62
N PHE A 674 21.05 3.04 -30.42
CA PHE A 674 22.28 3.85 -30.29
C PHE A 674 23.50 3.17 -30.94
N HIS A 675 23.65 1.85 -30.78
CA HIS A 675 24.80 1.12 -31.35
C HIS A 675 24.82 1.16 -32.89
N HIS A 676 23.68 0.98 -33.55
CA HIS A 676 23.60 1.00 -35.02
C HIS A 676 23.75 2.41 -35.62
N GLU A 677 23.23 3.46 -34.96
CA GLU A 677 23.40 4.84 -35.42
C GLU A 677 24.83 5.37 -35.17
N PHE A 678 25.48 4.94 -34.08
CA PHE A 678 26.81 5.42 -33.68
C PHE A 678 27.84 4.29 -33.46
N PRO A 679 28.11 3.41 -34.46
CA PRO A 679 28.84 2.15 -34.27
C PRO A 679 30.32 2.31 -33.90
N SER A 680 30.93 3.46 -34.20
CA SER A 680 32.28 3.81 -33.74
C SER A 680 32.35 4.35 -32.30
N ASN A 681 31.25 4.38 -31.54
CA ASN A 681 31.24 4.79 -30.12
C ASN A 681 31.50 3.57 -29.22
N TYR A 682 32.47 3.62 -28.30
CA TYR A 682 32.73 2.49 -27.39
C TYR A 682 31.59 2.20 -26.38
N ARG A 683 30.50 2.98 -26.41
CA ARG A 683 29.41 2.98 -25.42
C ARG A 683 28.08 2.76 -26.15
N ASN A 684 27.42 1.62 -25.98
CA ASN A 684 26.04 1.48 -26.49
C ASN A 684 25.06 2.24 -25.57
N GLY A 685 25.22 2.09 -24.25
CA GLY A 685 24.39 2.77 -23.24
C GLY A 685 24.98 4.09 -22.77
N ILE A 686 24.67 5.23 -23.41
CA ILE A 686 25.36 6.51 -23.15
C ILE A 686 25.02 7.23 -21.83
N LYS A 687 23.79 7.14 -21.30
CA LYS A 687 23.46 7.84 -20.04
C LYS A 687 24.16 7.16 -18.85
N TRP A 688 24.40 7.90 -17.76
CA TRP A 688 25.13 7.36 -16.60
C TRP A 688 24.43 6.15 -15.98
N PHE A 689 23.10 6.15 -15.95
CA PHE A 689 22.25 5.07 -15.43
C PHE A 689 21.95 3.94 -16.44
N HIS A 690 22.44 4.02 -17.70
CA HIS A 690 22.24 2.93 -18.66
C HIS A 690 23.11 1.72 -18.29
N TYR A 691 22.46 0.57 -18.06
CA TYR A 691 23.12 -0.70 -17.75
C TYR A 691 23.88 -1.23 -18.96
N ASN A 692 25.19 -1.02 -18.98
CA ASN A 692 26.07 -1.53 -20.01
C ASN A 692 27.42 -1.80 -19.34
N THR A 693 27.76 -3.08 -19.17
CA THR A 693 29.00 -3.49 -18.49
C THR A 693 30.22 -3.38 -19.41
N THR A 694 30.03 -3.54 -20.73
CA THR A 694 31.05 -3.33 -21.77
C THR A 694 31.68 -1.93 -21.67
N LYS A 695 30.85 -0.88 -21.60
CA LYS A 695 31.22 0.53 -21.33
C LYS A 695 32.07 0.69 -20.07
N LEU A 696 31.67 0.04 -18.97
CA LEU A 696 32.37 0.15 -17.69
C LEU A 696 33.73 -0.55 -17.73
N PHE A 697 33.79 -1.73 -18.35
CA PHE A 697 35.00 -2.52 -18.52
C PHE A 697 36.03 -1.82 -19.42
N ILE A 698 35.60 -1.37 -20.60
CA ILE A 698 36.46 -0.63 -21.55
C ILE A 698 36.93 0.70 -20.94
N ARG A 699 36.06 1.44 -20.23
CA ARG A 699 36.45 2.68 -19.54
C ARG A 699 37.44 2.43 -18.38
N LEU A 700 37.35 1.29 -17.70
CA LEU A 700 38.34 0.88 -16.69
C LEU A 700 39.68 0.57 -17.34
N PHE A 701 39.70 -0.18 -18.45
CA PHE A 701 40.92 -0.48 -19.18
C PHE A 701 41.59 0.78 -19.73
N GLY A 702 40.82 1.77 -20.21
CA GLY A 702 41.36 3.08 -20.59
C GLY A 702 41.97 3.86 -19.42
N LYS A 703 41.36 3.83 -18.22
CA LYS A 703 41.98 4.40 -17.00
C LYS A 703 43.28 3.71 -16.59
N LEU A 704 43.46 2.44 -16.97
CA LEU A 704 44.66 1.65 -16.69
C LEU A 704 45.67 1.70 -17.86
N HIS A 705 45.43 2.52 -18.89
CA HIS A 705 46.21 2.61 -20.13
C HIS A 705 46.34 1.27 -20.91
N LEU A 706 45.43 0.33 -20.64
CA LEU A 706 45.29 -0.95 -21.35
C LEU A 706 44.41 -0.85 -22.61
N ALA A 707 43.76 0.30 -22.83
CA ALA A 707 42.93 0.57 -24.02
C ALA A 707 42.95 2.08 -24.36
N ASN A 708 43.71 2.46 -25.38
CA ASN A 708 43.92 3.85 -25.78
C ASN A 708 42.93 4.28 -26.89
N HIS A 709 42.83 5.59 -27.16
CA HIS A 709 42.01 6.18 -28.23
C HIS A 709 40.51 5.80 -28.21
N LEU A 710 39.87 5.88 -27.03
CA LEU A 710 38.44 5.59 -26.82
C LEU A 710 37.50 6.51 -27.61
N LYS A 711 37.17 6.10 -28.85
CA LYS A 711 36.28 6.84 -29.78
C LYS A 711 34.90 7.10 -29.18
N GLN A 712 34.45 8.35 -29.28
CA GLN A 712 33.12 8.82 -28.90
C GLN A 712 32.63 9.82 -29.93
N PHE A 713 31.39 9.69 -30.41
CA PHE A 713 30.74 10.72 -31.23
C PHE A 713 30.48 12.00 -30.41
N PRO A 714 30.52 13.19 -31.03
CA PRO A 714 30.16 14.44 -30.38
C PRO A 714 28.71 14.43 -29.88
N THR A 715 28.47 15.01 -28.70
CA THR A 715 27.13 15.09 -28.09
C THR A 715 26.12 15.77 -29.02
N ASN A 716 26.54 16.78 -29.79
CA ASN A 716 25.69 17.50 -30.74
C ASN A 716 25.03 16.57 -31.77
N GLU A 717 25.78 15.64 -32.36
CA GLU A 717 25.26 14.70 -33.37
C GLU A 717 24.32 13.65 -32.73
N ILE A 718 24.61 13.25 -31.50
CA ILE A 718 23.77 12.35 -30.70
C ILE A 718 22.41 12.99 -30.37
N GLU A 719 22.40 14.29 -30.04
CA GLU A 719 21.16 15.00 -29.72
C GLU A 719 20.38 15.44 -30.98
N LYS A 720 21.04 15.63 -32.15
CA LYS A 720 20.35 15.80 -33.44
C LYS A 720 19.41 14.63 -33.75
N GLY A 721 19.90 13.39 -33.66
CA GLY A 721 19.08 12.20 -33.91
C GLY A 721 17.85 12.13 -32.99
N ARG A 722 18.02 12.42 -31.69
CA ARG A 722 16.88 12.52 -30.76
C ARG A 722 15.91 13.63 -31.15
N TYR A 723 16.41 14.82 -31.48
CA TYR A 723 15.59 15.94 -31.90
C TYR A 723 14.75 15.60 -33.14
N GLU A 724 15.31 14.89 -34.12
CA GLU A 724 14.54 14.42 -35.28
C GLU A 724 13.45 13.41 -34.88
N MET A 725 13.75 12.47 -33.99
CA MET A 725 12.80 11.49 -33.48
C MET A 725 11.68 12.11 -32.61
N GLU A 726 11.99 13.13 -31.82
CA GLU A 726 10.99 13.90 -31.07
C GLU A 726 10.15 14.79 -32.01
N ARG A 727 10.76 15.44 -33.00
CA ARG A 727 10.06 16.20 -34.05
C ARG A 727 9.08 15.33 -34.84
N LYS A 728 9.45 14.08 -35.18
CA LYS A 728 8.54 13.10 -35.80
C LYS A 728 7.34 12.77 -34.90
N LYS A 729 7.57 12.51 -33.60
CA LYS A 729 6.49 12.25 -32.63
C LYS A 729 5.57 13.46 -32.48
N LEU A 730 6.11 14.68 -32.50
CA LEU A 730 5.32 15.93 -32.47
C LEU A 730 4.51 16.13 -33.75
N ASN A 731 5.03 15.77 -34.93
CA ASN A 731 4.27 15.81 -36.18
C ASN A 731 3.11 14.80 -36.18
N GLN A 732 3.35 13.56 -35.77
CA GLN A 732 2.31 12.52 -35.60
C GLN A 732 1.26 12.89 -34.53
N PHE A 733 1.60 13.79 -33.60
CA PHE A 733 0.63 14.38 -32.67
C PHE A 733 -0.13 15.54 -33.32
N LYS A 734 0.55 16.42 -34.06
CA LYS A 734 -0.05 17.55 -34.80
C LYS A 734 -1.12 17.08 -35.79
N GLU A 735 -0.92 15.94 -36.45
CA GLU A 735 -1.89 15.29 -37.37
C GLU A 735 -3.18 14.85 -36.68
N LYS A 736 -3.17 14.65 -35.35
CA LYS A 736 -4.34 14.25 -34.55
C LYS A 736 -5.09 15.45 -33.96
N LEU A 737 -4.58 16.66 -34.16
CA LEU A 737 -5.24 17.90 -33.72
C LEU A 737 -6.18 18.40 -34.81
N ILE A 738 -7.40 18.77 -34.42
CA ILE A 738 -8.38 19.37 -35.33
C ILE A 738 -8.01 20.85 -35.53
N TRP A 739 -7.29 21.14 -36.60
CA TRP A 739 -6.99 22.50 -37.04
C TRP A 739 -8.21 23.14 -37.75
N PRO A 740 -8.31 24.49 -37.79
CA PRO A 740 -9.34 25.17 -38.57
C PRO A 740 -9.30 24.75 -40.05
N LYS A 741 -10.48 24.62 -40.69
CA LYS A 741 -10.58 24.20 -42.10
C LYS A 741 -9.88 25.21 -43.03
N SER A 742 -9.29 24.68 -44.11
CA SER A 742 -8.44 25.40 -45.07
C SER A 742 -9.14 26.48 -45.94
N ASN A 743 -10.43 26.74 -45.73
CA ASN A 743 -11.20 27.71 -46.52
C ASN A 743 -11.19 29.13 -45.90
N LEU A 744 -10.27 29.41 -44.98
CA LEU A 744 -10.05 30.74 -44.44
C LEU A 744 -9.24 31.59 -45.44
N PRO A 745 -9.55 32.89 -45.61
CA PRO A 745 -8.80 33.76 -46.50
C PRO A 745 -7.36 33.91 -46.02
N ILE A 746 -6.40 33.65 -46.91
CA ILE A 746 -4.99 33.98 -46.69
C ILE A 746 -4.85 35.50 -46.81
N ILE A 747 -4.36 36.15 -45.75
CA ILE A 747 -4.04 37.59 -45.76
C ILE A 747 -2.54 37.80 -45.52
N SER A 748 -2.00 38.88 -46.05
CA SER A 748 -0.61 39.26 -45.81
C SER A 748 -0.39 39.72 -44.36
N PHE A 749 0.87 39.66 -43.90
CA PHE A 749 1.24 40.19 -42.59
C PHE A 749 0.94 41.69 -42.43
N LYS A 750 0.97 42.45 -43.54
CA LYS A 750 0.62 43.88 -43.55
C LYS A 750 -0.88 44.09 -43.35
N GLU A 751 -1.72 43.25 -43.95
CA GLU A 751 -3.18 43.28 -43.72
C GLU A 751 -3.54 42.82 -42.30
N TYR A 752 -2.87 41.79 -41.77
CA TYR A 752 -2.99 41.40 -40.37
C TYR A 752 -2.66 42.57 -39.42
N GLN A 753 -1.55 43.28 -39.66
CA GLN A 753 -1.17 44.46 -38.88
C GLN A 753 -2.17 45.62 -39.01
N ILE A 754 -2.84 45.77 -40.15
CA ILE A 754 -3.91 46.76 -40.32
C ILE A 754 -5.14 46.34 -39.53
N LEU A 755 -5.62 45.08 -39.67
CA LEU A 755 -6.79 44.58 -38.95
C LEU A 755 -6.59 44.65 -37.42
N ALA A 756 -5.43 44.21 -36.92
CA ALA A 756 -5.09 44.25 -35.50
C ALA A 756 -4.89 45.66 -34.92
N LYS A 757 -4.88 46.72 -35.77
CA LYS A 757 -4.78 48.14 -35.35
C LYS A 757 -6.03 48.96 -35.66
N LYS A 758 -6.90 48.52 -36.58
CA LYS A 758 -8.00 49.33 -37.14
C LYS A 758 -9.36 49.05 -36.50
N THR A 759 -9.50 47.94 -35.77
CA THR A 759 -10.69 47.62 -34.98
C THR A 759 -10.34 47.51 -33.50
N ASN A 760 -10.66 48.54 -32.71
CA ASN A 760 -10.56 48.47 -31.24
C ASN A 760 -11.40 47.32 -30.66
N ASP A 761 -12.50 46.95 -31.35
CA ASP A 761 -13.43 45.91 -30.94
C ASP A 761 -12.98 44.48 -31.31
N ARG A 762 -11.75 44.28 -31.81
CA ARG A 762 -11.23 42.94 -32.17
C ARG A 762 -9.78 42.71 -31.78
N ILE A 763 -9.59 41.89 -30.75
CA ILE A 763 -8.29 41.40 -30.30
C ILE A 763 -7.90 40.19 -31.17
N LEU A 764 -6.89 40.36 -32.02
CA LEU A 764 -6.41 39.34 -32.96
C LEU A 764 -5.01 38.84 -32.59
N ILE A 765 -4.78 37.53 -32.70
CA ILE A 765 -3.45 36.92 -32.51
C ILE A 765 -3.15 35.88 -33.61
N LEU A 766 -1.90 35.83 -34.07
CA LEU A 766 -1.41 34.81 -35.00
C LEU A 766 -0.83 33.61 -34.23
N ILE A 767 -1.45 32.44 -34.35
CA ILE A 767 -1.00 31.18 -33.73
C ILE A 767 -0.92 30.10 -34.81
N ALA A 768 0.26 29.45 -34.93
CA ALA A 768 0.49 28.32 -35.85
C ALA A 768 0.10 28.56 -37.33
N GLY A 769 0.03 29.81 -37.78
CA GLY A 769 -0.39 30.21 -39.14
C GLY A 769 -1.86 30.65 -39.26
N PHE A 770 -2.66 30.52 -38.19
CA PHE A 770 -4.05 30.95 -38.14
C PHE A 770 -4.21 32.24 -37.33
N ILE A 771 -5.13 33.12 -37.74
CA ILE A 771 -5.47 34.33 -37.00
C ILE A 771 -6.70 34.05 -36.14
N HIS A 772 -6.54 34.12 -34.83
CA HIS A 772 -7.60 33.90 -33.85
C HIS A 772 -8.14 35.23 -33.35
N ASN A 773 -9.47 35.37 -33.32
CA ASN A 773 -10.15 36.46 -32.62
C ASN A 773 -10.39 36.04 -31.17
N LEU A 774 -9.73 36.72 -30.22
CA LEU A 774 -9.80 36.44 -28.79
C LEU A 774 -10.73 37.38 -28.01
N THR A 775 -11.46 38.28 -28.69
CA THR A 775 -12.22 39.35 -28.02
C THR A 775 -13.19 38.85 -26.95
N HIS A 776 -13.90 37.75 -27.22
CA HIS A 776 -14.83 37.13 -26.25
C HIS A 776 -14.18 36.02 -25.40
N PHE A 777 -12.85 35.89 -25.45
CA PHE A 777 -12.08 34.89 -24.73
C PHE A 777 -11.03 35.49 -23.80
N ILE A 778 -10.57 36.72 -24.01
CA ILE A 778 -9.47 37.30 -23.23
C ILE A 778 -9.83 37.46 -21.75
N ASP A 779 -11.07 37.88 -21.44
CA ASP A 779 -11.58 37.98 -20.06
C ASP A 779 -11.84 36.61 -19.40
N ALA A 780 -11.80 35.53 -20.20
CA ALA A 780 -11.92 34.14 -19.76
C ALA A 780 -10.60 33.36 -19.90
N HIS A 781 -9.50 34.03 -20.27
CA HIS A 781 -8.18 33.41 -20.36
C HIS A 781 -7.57 33.29 -18.96
N PRO A 782 -7.12 32.10 -18.53
CA PRO A 782 -6.50 31.89 -17.22
C PRO A 782 -5.04 32.37 -17.14
#